data_AF-A0A7M3M0I1-F1
#
_entry.id   AF-A0A7M3M0I1-F1
#
_cell.length_a   1.000
_cell.length_b   1.000
_cell.length_c   1.000
_cell.angle_alpha   90.00
_cell.angle_beta   90.00
_cell.angle_gamma   90.00
#
_symmetry.space_group_name_H-M   'P 1'
#
loop_
_entity.id
_entity.type
_entity.pdbx_description
1 polymer ?
#
loop_
_entity_poly.entity_id
_entity_poly.type
_entity_poly.pdbx_seq_one_letter_code
_entity_poly.pdbx_strand_id
1 'polypeptide(L)'
;MYPTLRCRSLVLVNPDDVVRCEIHPTIGIARVGDSPTAFFVGPERPGVPPQPDGGFKDAAGRVKRQAARFRVYGYDADGNVLGELTAETAEISWTVELANAKAEWFRFLGRYQEPPADEPRLRRNQHIPVDDPRARAELVIKPGPRTVTGPGQDGSGARFDTGTFLGIPVPLGELRTDDRGRLLVLGGFGRSGASEPERAITHYANNDYWYDDVSDGPVTATVTLRGADGPRRLDARSAWVIVGPPDFSPHTTNLVTLWDVIAEAQGLEPHGPGDEVSFTRHVHPILSRLSDHQWVNAAALRGHGTGEAGDFTAPRLLARLASADPAHRELRRAVFRRLRGPGQSVAEATSEFMPQLAGDDGDPVDGRPRRWMALPPGRYERMRRWAEGEFTADWPGTAPAPGEPAPAEEPRALLRAALEACSGGPFYPGIETTYVVQRPESFDGPFHLGPGFAAGDLTKYMAVPWQADFYECHTHWWPAQRPDDVYPESHFLALLQGAGDSPPGATAPLSYRQPWARGVGEQVVHKPRLPRGAGESDTAYEQRMAEEWRRVREHAGDNDMVRQWSRLGFVVPRRAPDGGRVLVETERAAHVGLSDREWFYTLQHPDRFPEQVAASREYVRKVLADAVAVQHSPRTPLTQRPFRYTRENLEERLDLIYTRLAQKADAYDPRRERFSPTRASIVERLRQMAPFNLLDGVWLRHITEARPIDDIHALLFTIWKEEVGDGNPALNHSALYQGLLHQLGVFLPPVDSHAFARRPELLDSAFTVPAFALAISLHPEEFFPELLGMTLWLEWEVLDVVPTAELLDHHGIDSRFFRMHIGIDNAAHGHGALARDAIVLHLDEQHASGGDEAVQRQWQRVWNGYIAFQTTGNLGEDLFTLLHRPPEVEQRLIEMIKAKAPWAARNHERKRLGGSYLNDWFADPKGLLTALGGSEWVTPGDAGRSRLFELFAWNGPMYRVFTEAETALWREWIDSLARERPVPRSLSPLESMVALTDVLRARPDGLSANGNTMVGPQPGNPGHLVERPAAWWSLQPTEVLLAAVAHPANRGGSEAAGGGTARTARRTEFLRELFGPVDQAGLAAELPVDSSPAEIVDAWVEAGCPLPDAQPPEVRVSLSTPQPVSEPDSPLRLRVHGMGGVH
;
A
#
# COMPACT_ATOMS: atom_id res chain seq x y z
N MET A 1 -22.27 2.20 39.80
CA MET A 1 -21.92 1.41 40.99
C MET A 1 -20.46 1.00 40.81
N TYR A 2 -19.53 1.71 41.45
CA TYR A 2 -18.08 1.54 41.25
C TYR A 2 -17.61 0.23 41.89
N PRO A 3 -16.88 -0.65 41.18
CA PRO A 3 -16.16 -1.73 41.84
C PRO A 3 -14.89 -1.13 42.46
N THR A 4 -14.83 -1.19 43.78
CA THR A 4 -13.66 -0.92 44.62
C THR A 4 -12.43 -1.66 44.09
N LEU A 5 -11.44 -0.89 43.61
CA LEU A 5 -10.06 -1.34 43.42
C LEU A 5 -9.54 -1.91 44.74
N ARG A 6 -9.26 -3.21 44.78
CA ARG A 6 -8.47 -3.79 45.87
C ARG A 6 -7.06 -3.22 45.78
N CYS A 7 -6.66 -2.41 46.75
CA CYS A 7 -5.25 -2.10 47.00
C CYS A 7 -4.46 -3.41 47.13
N ARG A 8 -3.55 -3.68 46.19
CA ARG A 8 -2.48 -4.66 46.39
C ARG A 8 -1.71 -4.24 47.64
N SER A 9 -1.50 -5.16 48.58
CA SER A 9 -0.49 -5.01 49.62
C SER A 9 0.87 -4.88 48.91
N LEU A 10 1.46 -3.69 48.91
CA LEU A 10 2.81 -3.45 48.43
C LEU A 10 3.75 -4.38 49.19
N VAL A 11 4.42 -5.29 48.48
CA VAL A 11 5.66 -5.88 48.99
C VAL A 11 6.63 -4.72 49.05
N LEU A 12 6.84 -4.17 50.24
CA LEU A 12 7.81 -3.11 50.48
C LEU A 12 9.19 -3.71 50.22
N VAL A 13 9.79 -3.33 49.09
CA VAL A 13 11.19 -3.67 48.78
C VAL A 13 12.06 -3.03 49.86
N ASN A 14 12.78 -3.84 50.61
CA ASN A 14 13.79 -3.35 51.53
C ASN A 14 15.00 -2.84 50.71
N PRO A 15 15.30 -1.53 50.71
CA PRO A 15 16.37 -0.98 49.88
C PRO A 15 17.76 -1.51 50.23
N ASP A 16 17.95 -2.02 51.46
CA ASP A 16 19.23 -2.56 51.92
C ASP A 16 19.55 -3.92 51.28
N ASP A 17 18.53 -4.68 50.85
CA ASP A 17 18.69 -6.01 50.24
C ASP A 17 18.98 -5.93 48.71
N VAL A 18 18.82 -4.75 48.10
CA VAL A 18 19.00 -4.55 46.65
C VAL A 18 20.49 -4.46 46.30
N VAL A 19 21.07 -5.44 45.61
CA VAL A 19 22.48 -5.35 45.17
C VAL A 19 22.63 -4.91 43.71
N ARG A 20 21.57 -5.04 42.91
CA ARG A 20 21.54 -4.68 41.49
C ARG A 20 20.18 -4.11 41.10
N CYS A 21 20.19 -3.17 40.16
CA CYS A 21 18.98 -2.61 39.55
C CYS A 21 18.94 -2.93 38.04
N GLU A 22 17.77 -3.19 37.48
CA GLU A 22 17.59 -3.34 36.03
C GLU A 22 16.34 -2.60 35.55
N ILE A 23 16.40 -2.08 34.32
CA ILE A 23 15.30 -1.37 33.67
C ILE A 23 14.44 -2.36 32.87
N HIS A 24 13.12 -2.28 33.05
CA HIS A 24 12.14 -3.11 32.34
C HIS A 24 11.00 -2.27 31.74
N PRO A 25 10.50 -2.58 30.53
CA PRO A 25 10.99 -3.64 29.65
C PRO A 25 12.42 -3.35 29.16
N THR A 26 13.21 -4.40 28.90
CA THR A 26 14.59 -4.23 28.39
C THR A 26 14.61 -3.65 26.97
N ILE A 27 13.52 -3.83 26.21
CA ILE A 27 13.23 -3.15 24.95
C ILE A 27 11.79 -2.64 25.02
N GLY A 28 11.61 -1.32 25.09
CA GLY A 28 10.31 -0.67 25.10
C GLY A 28 9.87 -0.20 23.71
N ILE A 29 8.56 -0.18 23.48
CA ILE A 29 7.96 0.22 22.20
C ILE A 29 7.08 1.45 22.37
N ALA A 30 7.55 2.57 21.84
CA ALA A 30 6.78 3.79 21.66
C ALA A 30 6.30 3.88 20.20
N ARG A 31 5.25 4.65 19.94
CA ARG A 31 4.74 4.88 18.58
C ARG A 31 4.41 6.34 18.35
N VAL A 32 4.71 6.82 17.15
CA VAL A 32 4.42 8.19 16.73
C VAL A 32 2.91 8.47 16.68
N GLY A 33 2.53 9.73 16.80
CA GLY A 33 1.13 10.20 16.80
C GLY A 33 1.07 11.72 16.66
N ASP A 34 0.17 12.25 15.83
CA ASP A 34 0.11 13.68 15.52
C ASP A 34 -0.66 14.51 16.56
N SER A 35 -1.18 13.89 17.63
CA SER A 35 -1.73 14.63 18.76
C SER A 35 -0.61 15.36 19.54
N PRO A 36 -0.72 16.69 19.73
CA PRO A 36 0.31 17.47 20.40
C PRO A 36 0.43 17.10 21.89
N THR A 37 -0.68 16.75 22.53
CA THR A 37 -0.75 16.60 24.00
C THR A 37 -1.28 15.25 24.46
N ALA A 38 -2.12 14.56 23.69
CA ALA A 38 -2.74 13.32 24.13
C ALA A 38 -1.86 12.10 23.79
N PHE A 39 -1.80 11.16 24.74
CA PHE A 39 -1.04 9.93 24.62
C PHE A 39 -1.69 8.82 25.45
N PHE A 40 -1.25 7.59 25.26
CA PHE A 40 -1.58 6.44 26.11
C PHE A 40 -0.34 5.57 26.34
N VAL A 41 -0.36 4.70 27.34
CA VAL A 41 0.73 3.75 27.60
C VAL A 41 0.52 2.48 26.77
N GLY A 42 1.60 1.97 26.16
CA GLY A 42 1.57 0.71 25.42
C GLY A 42 1.22 -0.52 26.27
N PRO A 43 1.13 -1.71 25.68
CA PRO A 43 0.82 -2.94 26.41
C PRO A 43 1.84 -3.26 27.50
N GLU A 44 1.35 -3.55 28.71
CA GLU A 44 2.18 -3.90 29.88
C GLU A 44 1.89 -5.31 30.42
N ARG A 45 0.96 -6.03 29.79
CA ARG A 45 0.64 -7.41 30.16
C ARG A 45 0.49 -8.25 28.88
N PRO A 46 1.15 -9.42 28.79
CA PRO A 46 1.06 -10.29 27.62
C PRO A 46 -0.39 -10.63 27.29
N GLY A 47 -0.73 -10.62 25.99
CA GLY A 47 -2.09 -10.87 25.52
C GLY A 47 -3.14 -9.79 25.85
N VAL A 48 -2.74 -8.64 26.40
CA VAL A 48 -3.65 -7.52 26.68
C VAL A 48 -3.29 -6.31 25.83
N PRO A 49 -4.05 -6.04 24.75
CA PRO A 49 -3.79 -4.89 23.89
C PRO A 49 -4.19 -3.57 24.57
N PRO A 50 -3.60 -2.43 24.17
CA PRO A 50 -3.97 -1.12 24.69
C PRO A 50 -5.44 -0.79 24.39
N GLN A 51 -6.11 -0.14 25.34
CA GLN A 51 -7.47 0.39 25.20
C GLN A 51 -7.52 1.81 25.78
N PRO A 52 -7.04 2.81 25.03
CA PRO A 52 -7.01 4.20 25.50
C PRO A 52 -8.42 4.76 25.73
N ASP A 53 -8.57 5.53 26.81
CA ASP A 53 -9.81 6.23 27.10
C ASP A 53 -10.17 7.20 25.96
N GLY A 54 -11.40 7.10 25.49
CA GLY A 54 -11.90 7.90 24.37
C GLY A 54 -11.31 7.54 23.00
N GLY A 55 -10.71 6.36 22.85
CA GLY A 55 -10.22 5.86 21.55
C GLY A 55 -8.74 6.17 21.28
N PHE A 56 -8.25 5.79 20.11
CA PHE A 56 -6.85 5.99 19.70
C PHE A 56 -6.57 7.40 19.19
N LYS A 57 -7.60 8.19 18.94
CA LYS A 57 -7.49 9.59 18.51
C LYS A 57 -8.02 10.55 19.57
N ASP A 58 -7.54 11.79 19.52
CA ASP A 58 -8.08 12.87 20.34
C ASP A 58 -9.38 13.45 19.74
N ALA A 59 -10.00 14.39 20.44
CA ALA A 59 -11.28 14.98 20.02
C ALA A 59 -11.21 15.75 18.69
N ALA A 60 -10.00 16.08 18.20
CA ALA A 60 -9.78 16.71 16.90
C ALA A 60 -9.48 15.67 15.80
N GLY A 61 -9.54 14.36 16.12
CA GLY A 61 -9.26 13.28 15.18
C GLY A 61 -7.77 13.06 14.90
N ARG A 62 -6.87 13.53 15.78
CA ARG A 62 -5.42 13.28 15.69
C ARG A 62 -5.04 12.03 16.49
N VAL A 63 -4.15 11.22 15.97
CA VAL A 63 -3.63 9.99 16.59
C VAL A 63 -2.87 10.33 17.88
N LYS A 64 -3.29 9.71 18.99
CA LYS A 64 -2.59 9.78 20.28
C LYS A 64 -1.25 9.06 20.16
N ARG A 65 -0.20 9.64 20.73
CA ARG A 65 1.12 8.98 20.81
C ARG A 65 1.05 7.76 21.75
N GLN A 66 1.75 6.68 21.42
CA GLN A 66 1.93 5.56 22.36
C GLN A 66 3.25 5.76 23.12
N ALA A 67 3.16 5.88 24.45
CA ALA A 67 4.32 5.97 25.32
C ALA A 67 4.83 4.58 25.72
N ALA A 68 6.15 4.39 25.67
CA ALA A 68 6.81 3.27 26.34
C ALA A 68 7.02 3.62 27.82
N ARG A 69 6.43 2.84 28.74
CA ARG A 69 6.64 3.02 30.17
C ARG A 69 7.74 2.10 30.70
N PHE A 70 8.79 2.68 31.25
CA PHE A 70 9.90 1.96 31.87
C PHE A 70 9.84 2.04 33.39
N ARG A 71 10.23 0.93 34.03
CA ARG A 71 10.29 0.76 35.49
C ARG A 71 11.66 0.22 35.87
N VAL A 72 12.07 0.46 37.12
CA VAL A 72 13.30 -0.14 37.66
C VAL A 72 12.92 -1.23 38.64
N TYR A 73 13.57 -2.40 38.54
CA TYR A 73 13.43 -3.49 39.50
C TYR A 73 14.73 -3.69 40.29
N GLY A 74 14.60 -3.94 41.59
CA GLY A 74 15.69 -4.32 42.47
C GLY A 74 15.88 -5.83 42.55
N TYR A 75 17.13 -6.28 42.60
CA TYR A 75 17.53 -7.68 42.66
C TYR A 75 18.44 -7.93 43.86
N ASP A 76 18.30 -9.10 44.47
CA ASP A 76 19.23 -9.61 45.49
C ASP A 76 20.49 -10.23 44.86
N ALA A 77 21.39 -10.73 45.70
CA ALA A 77 22.65 -11.34 45.28
C ALA A 77 22.49 -12.66 44.52
N ASP A 78 21.36 -13.34 44.69
CA ASP A 78 21.02 -14.59 44.00
C ASP A 78 20.33 -14.32 42.65
N GLY A 79 20.04 -13.05 42.34
CA GLY A 79 19.36 -12.63 41.11
C GLY A 79 17.84 -12.74 41.18
N ASN A 80 17.25 -12.90 42.36
CA ASN A 80 15.80 -12.87 42.52
C ASN A 80 15.28 -11.44 42.45
N VAL A 81 14.10 -11.28 41.87
CA VAL A 81 13.40 -9.99 41.81
C VAL A 81 12.82 -9.67 43.19
N LEU A 82 13.31 -8.61 43.83
CA LEU A 82 12.76 -8.12 45.09
C LEU A 82 11.48 -7.29 44.88
N GLY A 83 11.40 -6.60 43.74
CA GLY A 83 10.23 -5.83 43.34
C GLY A 83 10.60 -4.53 42.62
N GLU A 84 9.57 -3.76 42.27
CA GLU A 84 9.71 -2.47 41.60
C GLU A 84 10.23 -1.38 42.57
N LEU A 85 11.23 -0.62 42.14
CA LEU A 85 11.72 0.57 42.82
C LEU A 85 10.98 1.80 42.30
N THR A 86 10.48 2.63 43.22
CA THR A 86 9.67 3.81 42.90
C THR A 86 10.12 5.01 43.73
N ALA A 87 9.52 6.18 43.50
CA ALA A 87 9.79 7.41 44.26
C ALA A 87 9.64 7.27 45.79
N GLU A 88 8.94 6.23 46.26
CA GLU A 88 8.83 5.88 47.68
C GLU A 88 10.17 5.33 48.24
N THR A 89 10.80 4.39 47.51
CA THR A 89 11.99 3.64 47.95
C THR A 89 13.31 4.21 47.44
N ALA A 90 13.27 5.00 46.36
CA ALA A 90 14.46 5.56 45.74
C ALA A 90 14.20 6.91 45.05
N GLU A 91 15.25 7.71 44.85
CA GLU A 91 15.27 8.75 43.83
C GLU A 91 15.79 8.15 42.52
N ILE A 92 15.06 8.34 41.43
CA ILE A 92 15.39 7.77 40.11
C ILE A 92 15.62 8.91 39.13
N SER A 93 16.78 8.89 38.49
CA SER A 93 17.16 9.79 37.41
C SER A 93 17.33 8.99 36.12
N TRP A 94 16.47 9.27 35.15
CA TRP A 94 16.43 8.60 33.86
C TRP A 94 17.19 9.42 32.82
N THR A 95 17.96 8.75 31.97
CA THR A 95 18.61 9.37 30.80
C THR A 95 18.34 8.54 29.56
N VAL A 96 17.81 9.18 28.53
CA VAL A 96 17.51 8.57 27.22
C VAL A 96 18.20 9.36 26.13
N GLU A 97 18.77 8.66 25.14
CA GLU A 97 19.28 9.27 23.91
C GLU A 97 18.50 8.67 22.73
N LEU A 98 17.89 9.52 21.90
CA LEU A 98 17.19 9.11 20.68
C LEU A 98 17.94 9.63 19.46
N ALA A 99 17.99 8.84 18.39
CA ALA A 99 18.44 9.31 17.10
C ALA A 99 17.69 8.63 15.94
N ASN A 100 17.70 9.29 14.78
CA ASN A 100 17.29 8.72 13.51
C ASN A 100 18.47 8.81 12.54
N ALA A 101 18.99 7.65 12.13
CA ALA A 101 20.13 7.55 11.21
C ALA A 101 19.74 7.00 9.82
N LYS A 102 18.44 6.93 9.50
CA LYS A 102 17.97 6.32 8.24
C LYS A 102 18.55 6.95 6.99
N ALA A 103 18.61 8.28 6.95
CA ALA A 103 19.08 9.01 5.77
C ALA A 103 20.59 8.94 5.58
N GLU A 104 21.35 8.69 6.65
CA GLU A 104 22.81 8.47 6.62
C GLU A 104 23.16 7.01 6.25
N TRP A 105 22.22 6.08 6.41
CA TRP A 105 22.50 4.67 6.24
C TRP A 105 22.52 4.21 4.77
N PHE A 106 22.71 2.90 4.60
CA PHE A 106 22.64 2.23 3.31
C PHE A 106 21.22 2.15 2.77
N ARG A 107 21.11 2.09 1.45
CA ARG A 107 19.87 1.74 0.76
C ARG A 107 19.43 0.35 1.20
N PHE A 108 18.15 0.19 1.47
CA PHE A 108 17.57 -1.11 1.75
C PHE A 108 17.35 -1.87 0.44
N LEU A 109 17.99 -3.03 0.28
CA LEU A 109 17.91 -3.88 -0.91
C LEU A 109 17.29 -5.27 -0.60
N GLY A 110 16.82 -5.47 0.63
CA GLY A 110 16.43 -6.78 1.15
C GLY A 110 17.53 -7.44 1.98
N ARG A 111 17.11 -8.37 2.83
CA ARG A 111 18.00 -9.07 3.78
C ARG A 111 19.17 -9.80 3.11
N TYR A 112 18.92 -10.38 1.94
CA TYR A 112 19.90 -11.21 1.23
C TYR A 112 20.78 -10.41 0.27
N GLN A 113 20.61 -9.09 0.21
CA GLN A 113 21.36 -8.16 -0.62
C GLN A 113 21.97 -7.04 0.22
N GLU A 114 22.33 -7.34 1.48
CA GLU A 114 22.92 -6.35 2.37
C GLU A 114 24.24 -5.82 1.75
N PRO A 115 24.37 -4.49 1.58
CA PRO A 115 25.58 -3.89 1.03
C PRO A 115 26.83 -4.26 1.84
N PRO A 116 27.99 -4.51 1.19
CA PRO A 116 29.26 -4.51 1.89
C PRO A 116 29.44 -3.19 2.66
N ALA A 117 29.98 -3.27 3.87
CA ALA A 117 30.15 -2.10 4.75
C ALA A 117 31.03 -0.99 4.12
N ASP A 118 31.82 -1.34 3.10
CA ASP A 118 32.76 -0.51 2.37
C ASP A 118 32.30 -0.11 0.96
N GLU A 119 31.03 -0.32 0.56
CA GLU A 119 30.52 0.11 -0.75
C GLU A 119 29.80 1.48 -0.68
N PRO A 120 30.52 2.61 -0.87
CA PRO A 120 29.95 3.95 -0.74
C PRO A 120 28.80 4.21 -1.74
N ARG A 121 28.78 3.52 -2.89
CA ARG A 121 27.74 3.65 -3.92
C ARG A 121 26.40 3.03 -3.56
N LEU A 122 26.25 2.46 -2.37
CA LEU A 122 24.99 1.90 -1.89
C LEU A 122 24.41 2.69 -0.72
N ARG A 123 25.02 3.82 -0.33
CA ARG A 123 24.46 4.72 0.69
C ARG A 123 23.23 5.48 0.19
N ARG A 124 22.36 5.89 1.10
CA ARG A 124 21.37 6.95 0.82
C ARG A 124 22.07 8.31 0.79
N ASN A 125 21.49 9.27 0.09
CA ASN A 125 22.00 10.63 -0.07
C ASN A 125 23.43 10.67 -0.62
N GLN A 126 23.70 9.95 -1.72
CA GLN A 126 25.05 9.82 -2.30
C GLN A 126 25.60 11.12 -2.89
N HIS A 127 24.72 12.07 -3.16
CA HIS A 127 25.09 13.41 -3.57
C HIS A 127 25.84 14.17 -2.45
N ILE A 128 25.67 13.76 -1.19
CA ILE A 128 26.49 14.22 -0.06
C ILE A 128 27.76 13.37 -0.01
N PRO A 129 28.97 13.97 -0.03
CA PRO A 129 30.23 13.23 -0.08
C PRO A 129 30.31 12.14 0.99
N VAL A 130 30.44 10.88 0.56
CA VAL A 130 30.47 9.71 1.44
C VAL A 130 31.70 9.69 2.34
N ASP A 131 32.82 10.21 1.84
CA ASP A 131 34.10 10.26 2.54
C ASP A 131 34.24 11.50 3.46
N ASP A 132 33.19 12.30 3.62
CA ASP A 132 33.15 13.44 4.55
C ASP A 132 32.25 13.12 5.76
N PRO A 133 32.82 12.66 6.89
CA PRO A 133 32.05 12.33 8.08
C PRO A 133 31.27 13.51 8.66
N ARG A 134 31.73 14.76 8.46
CA ARG A 134 31.03 15.94 8.97
C ARG A 134 29.77 16.19 8.17
N ALA A 135 29.87 16.14 6.84
CA ALA A 135 28.71 16.28 5.97
C ALA A 135 27.70 15.13 6.17
N ARG A 136 28.19 13.88 6.33
CA ARG A 136 27.32 12.72 6.61
C ARG A 136 26.62 12.81 7.96
N ALA A 137 27.25 13.39 8.97
CA ALA A 137 26.62 13.58 10.28
C ALA A 137 25.38 14.48 10.23
N GLU A 138 25.28 15.40 9.27
CA GLU A 138 24.09 16.26 9.09
C GLU A 138 22.85 15.52 8.57
N LEU A 139 23.01 14.26 8.12
CA LEU A 139 21.92 13.35 7.76
C LEU A 139 21.35 12.57 8.94
N VAL A 140 22.01 12.63 10.12
CA VAL A 140 21.56 11.94 11.33
C VAL A 140 20.83 12.95 12.23
N ILE A 141 19.56 12.71 12.51
CA ILE A 141 18.81 13.53 13.47
C ILE A 141 19.20 13.05 14.87
N LYS A 142 20.05 13.83 15.55
CA LYS A 142 20.60 13.46 16.86
C LYS A 142 20.57 14.64 17.85
N PRO A 143 19.47 14.83 18.60
CA PRO A 143 19.32 15.88 19.62
C PRO A 143 20.23 15.69 20.86
N GLY A 144 20.86 14.52 21.01
CA GLY A 144 21.65 14.14 22.19
C GLY A 144 20.78 13.66 23.36
N PRO A 145 21.40 13.23 24.48
CA PRO A 145 20.67 12.68 25.61
C PRO A 145 19.79 13.73 26.31
N ARG A 146 18.71 13.26 26.93
CA ARG A 146 17.85 14.03 27.85
C ARG A 146 17.71 13.29 29.17
N THR A 147 17.62 14.05 30.26
CA THR A 147 17.53 13.51 31.61
C THR A 147 16.31 14.06 32.32
N VAL A 148 15.61 13.20 33.06
CA VAL A 148 14.47 13.56 33.92
C VAL A 148 14.59 12.84 35.26
N THR A 149 14.33 13.56 36.35
CA THR A 149 14.54 13.07 37.72
C THR A 149 13.29 13.30 38.55
N GLY A 150 12.93 12.30 39.36
CA GLY A 150 11.80 12.39 40.28
C GLY A 150 10.42 12.14 39.64
N PRO A 151 9.36 12.08 40.45
CA PRO A 151 8.00 11.81 39.97
C PRO A 151 7.32 13.04 39.34
N GLY A 152 6.28 12.79 38.54
CA GLY A 152 5.34 13.81 38.06
C GLY A 152 5.91 14.87 37.11
N GLN A 153 6.99 14.55 36.38
CA GLN A 153 7.61 15.49 35.44
C GLN A 153 6.83 15.51 34.11
N ASP A 154 6.46 16.70 33.65
CA ASP A 154 5.58 16.92 32.49
C ASP A 154 6.30 16.94 31.13
N GLY A 155 7.63 16.87 31.15
CA GLY A 155 8.50 16.83 29.98
C GLY A 155 8.96 18.18 29.45
N SER A 156 8.55 19.30 30.05
CA SER A 156 8.99 20.65 29.64
C SER A 156 10.51 20.82 29.61
N GLY A 157 11.25 20.14 30.48
CA GLY A 157 12.72 20.17 30.54
C GLY A 157 13.46 19.06 29.79
N ALA A 158 12.76 18.13 29.12
CA ALA A 158 13.35 16.90 28.57
C ALA A 158 12.80 16.57 27.17
N ARG A 159 12.70 17.57 26.30
CA ARG A 159 12.26 17.43 24.89
C ARG A 159 13.45 17.19 23.95
N PHE A 160 13.25 16.33 22.96
CA PHE A 160 14.22 16.03 21.91
C PHE A 160 14.00 16.92 20.68
N ASP A 161 13.95 18.23 20.87
CA ASP A 161 13.56 19.25 19.86
C ASP A 161 14.74 20.01 19.23
N THR A 162 15.98 19.63 19.58
CA THR A 162 17.21 20.26 19.06
C THR A 162 17.87 19.46 17.92
N GLY A 163 17.29 18.32 17.52
CA GLY A 163 17.79 17.50 16.43
C GLY A 163 17.44 18.14 15.09
N THR A 164 18.34 18.04 14.12
CA THR A 164 18.13 18.59 12.78
C THR A 164 18.48 17.60 11.69
N PHE A 165 17.79 17.68 10.55
CA PHE A 165 18.17 17.05 9.29
C PHE A 165 18.54 18.15 8.29
N LEU A 166 19.81 18.23 7.88
CA LEU A 166 20.30 19.28 6.96
C LEU A 166 19.83 20.71 7.35
N GLY A 167 19.89 21.02 8.65
CA GLY A 167 19.46 22.30 9.21
C GLY A 167 17.96 22.45 9.51
N ILE A 168 17.12 21.48 9.11
CA ILE A 168 15.67 21.49 9.38
C ILE A 168 15.42 20.87 10.77
N PRO A 169 14.74 21.56 11.70
CA PRO A 169 14.41 20.99 13.02
C PRO A 169 13.45 19.80 12.91
N VAL A 170 13.81 18.69 13.54
CA VAL A 170 13.00 17.46 13.58
C VAL A 170 12.91 16.95 15.03
N PRO A 171 11.83 17.26 15.75
CA PRO A 171 11.62 16.77 17.11
C PRO A 171 11.41 15.26 17.15
N LEU A 172 12.21 14.54 17.96
CA LEU A 172 12.12 13.07 18.09
C LEU A 172 11.25 12.59 19.26
N GLY A 173 10.74 13.51 20.09
CA GLY A 173 9.86 13.17 21.22
C GLY A 173 10.15 13.92 22.51
N GLU A 174 9.75 13.34 23.64
CA GLU A 174 9.94 13.91 24.98
C GLU A 174 9.94 12.82 26.08
N LEU A 175 10.58 13.12 27.21
CA LEU A 175 10.57 12.28 28.41
C LEU A 175 9.63 12.86 29.48
N ARG A 176 8.84 12.01 30.11
CA ARG A 176 8.00 12.36 31.27
C ARG A 176 8.19 11.34 32.39
N THR A 177 7.73 11.66 33.58
CA THR A 177 7.61 10.67 34.66
C THR A 177 6.20 10.67 35.24
N ASP A 178 5.70 9.50 35.59
CA ASP A 178 4.44 9.39 36.34
C ASP A 178 4.64 9.69 37.83
N ASP A 179 3.55 9.69 38.59
CA ASP A 179 3.57 10.02 40.02
C ASP A 179 4.41 9.05 40.88
N ARG A 180 4.80 7.89 40.33
CA ARG A 180 5.67 6.91 40.98
C ARG A 180 7.13 7.02 40.55
N GLY A 181 7.47 7.95 39.66
CA GLY A 181 8.82 8.13 39.12
C GLY A 181 9.16 7.15 37.99
N ARG A 182 8.16 6.48 37.39
CA ARG A 182 8.37 5.63 36.21
C ARG A 182 8.56 6.51 35.00
N LEU A 183 9.47 6.13 34.11
CA LEU A 183 9.74 6.87 32.88
C LEU A 183 8.67 6.60 31.83
N LEU A 184 8.22 7.65 31.17
CA LEU A 184 7.42 7.60 29.95
C LEU A 184 8.26 8.19 28.82
N VAL A 185 8.57 7.38 27.81
CA VAL A 185 9.20 7.85 26.56
C VAL A 185 8.10 8.02 25.53
N LEU A 186 7.86 9.25 25.10
CA LEU A 186 6.97 9.57 23.98
C LEU A 186 7.82 9.86 22.74
N GLY A 187 7.48 9.22 21.63
CA GLY A 187 8.15 9.45 20.34
C GLY A 187 7.75 10.76 19.65
N GLY A 188 8.18 10.88 18.39
CA GLY A 188 7.83 11.97 17.48
C GLY A 188 6.34 12.07 17.15
N PHE A 189 6.02 12.97 16.23
CA PHE A 189 4.66 13.33 15.84
C PHE A 189 4.21 12.70 14.52
N GLY A 190 5.01 11.79 13.95
CA GLY A 190 4.74 11.12 12.68
C GLY A 190 4.96 12.04 11.47
N ARG A 191 5.84 13.04 11.62
CA ARG A 191 6.17 14.02 10.58
C ARG A 191 7.31 13.50 9.71
N SER A 192 7.09 13.58 8.40
CA SER A 192 8.09 13.30 7.38
C SER A 192 8.16 14.46 6.40
N GLY A 193 9.33 14.70 5.83
CA GLY A 193 9.55 15.80 4.90
C GLY A 193 10.81 15.61 4.08
N ALA A 194 11.04 16.53 3.14
CA ALA A 194 12.23 16.58 2.31
C ALA A 194 12.99 17.89 2.56
N SER A 195 14.32 17.85 2.49
CA SER A 195 15.16 19.06 2.59
C SER A 195 15.10 19.95 1.35
N GLU A 196 14.74 19.37 0.21
CA GLU A 196 14.44 20.11 -1.01
C GLU A 196 12.91 20.16 -1.21
N PRO A 197 12.30 21.36 -1.23
CA PRO A 197 10.89 21.49 -1.56
C PRO A 197 10.57 20.84 -2.91
N GLU A 198 9.38 20.22 -3.02
CA GLU A 198 8.88 19.53 -4.22
C GLU A 198 9.53 18.17 -4.58
N ARG A 199 10.49 17.66 -3.80
CA ARG A 199 10.97 16.27 -3.98
C ARG A 199 9.87 15.29 -3.60
N ALA A 200 9.34 14.57 -4.60
CA ALA A 200 8.39 13.49 -4.38
C ALA A 200 9.09 12.20 -3.93
N ILE A 201 8.34 11.35 -3.26
CA ILE A 201 8.69 9.95 -3.03
C ILE A 201 8.49 9.19 -4.33
N THR A 202 9.48 8.36 -4.69
CA THR A 202 9.45 7.55 -5.92
C THR A 202 9.96 6.13 -5.68
N HIS A 203 10.04 5.70 -4.42
CA HIS A 203 10.48 4.38 -4.02
C HIS A 203 10.00 4.09 -2.59
N TYR A 204 9.53 2.87 -2.31
CA TYR A 204 8.98 2.50 -1.00
C TYR A 204 9.97 2.73 0.19
N ALA A 205 11.24 2.35 0.05
CA ALA A 205 12.23 2.47 1.14
C ALA A 205 13.32 3.56 1.00
N ASN A 206 13.71 3.95 -0.20
CA ASN A 206 14.99 4.64 -0.46
C ASN A 206 14.79 5.99 -1.16
N ASN A 207 14.46 7.04 -0.40
CA ASN A 207 14.25 8.37 -0.94
C ASN A 207 15.33 9.34 -0.42
N ASP A 208 16.20 9.80 -1.32
CA ASP A 208 17.19 10.82 -0.99
C ASP A 208 16.49 12.16 -0.67
N TYR A 209 17.13 13.00 0.14
CA TYR A 209 16.64 14.26 0.71
C TYR A 209 15.49 14.12 1.72
N TRP A 210 14.97 12.93 1.96
CA TRP A 210 13.86 12.70 2.89
C TRP A 210 14.33 12.36 4.31
N TYR A 211 13.49 12.75 5.27
CA TYR A 211 13.59 12.40 6.68
C TYR A 211 12.22 12.06 7.28
N ASP A 212 12.24 11.42 8.44
CA ASP A 212 11.07 11.21 9.31
C ASP A 212 11.46 11.32 10.79
N ASP A 213 10.49 11.24 11.69
CA ASP A 213 10.66 11.45 13.14
C ASP A 213 10.49 10.18 13.99
N VAL A 214 10.57 9.00 13.38
CA VAL A 214 10.82 7.76 14.13
C VAL A 214 12.26 7.74 14.66
N SER A 215 12.54 6.93 15.66
CA SER A 215 13.88 6.88 16.28
C SER A 215 14.05 5.65 17.15
N ASP A 216 15.26 5.41 17.61
CA ASP A 216 15.53 4.46 18.67
C ASP A 216 16.77 4.88 19.48
N GLY A 217 16.93 4.30 20.67
CA GLY A 217 18.17 4.48 21.43
C GLY A 217 18.14 3.97 22.87
N PRO A 218 19.26 4.15 23.59
CA PRO A 218 19.45 3.59 24.92
C PRO A 218 18.63 4.33 25.99
N VAL A 219 18.16 3.56 26.97
CA VAL A 219 17.51 4.02 28.19
C VAL A 219 18.38 3.61 29.38
N THR A 220 18.81 4.58 30.17
CA THR A 220 19.66 4.37 31.35
C THR A 220 19.04 5.04 32.57
N ALA A 221 19.39 4.56 33.77
CA ALA A 221 18.91 5.13 35.00
C ALA A 221 19.95 5.04 36.11
N THR A 222 20.11 6.13 36.85
CA THR A 222 20.78 6.12 38.16
C THR A 222 19.71 6.07 39.23
N VAL A 223 19.89 5.17 40.21
CA VAL A 223 18.96 4.92 41.31
C VAL A 223 19.68 5.22 42.62
N THR A 224 19.12 6.11 43.44
CA THR A 224 19.61 6.41 44.78
C THR A 224 18.62 5.85 45.80
N LEU A 225 18.96 4.69 46.35
CA LEU A 225 18.17 3.93 47.32
C LEU A 225 18.16 4.64 48.68
N ARG A 226 17.01 4.67 49.35
CA ARG A 226 16.84 5.23 50.70
C ARG A 226 16.96 4.14 51.76
N GLY A 227 18.17 3.62 51.95
CA GLY A 227 18.46 2.54 52.92
C GLY A 227 18.58 3.03 54.37
N ALA A 228 18.58 2.09 55.32
CA ALA A 228 18.74 2.41 56.75
C ALA A 228 20.13 3.00 57.07
N ASP A 229 21.16 2.59 56.32
CA ASP A 229 22.55 3.04 56.45
C ASP A 229 22.86 4.33 55.66
N GLY A 230 21.85 4.96 55.06
CA GLY A 230 21.96 6.17 54.25
C GLY A 230 21.76 5.94 52.74
N PRO A 231 21.87 7.01 51.92
CA PRO A 231 21.60 6.92 50.50
C PRO A 231 22.70 6.12 49.76
N ARG A 232 22.31 5.10 49.00
CA ARG A 232 23.21 4.28 48.17
C ARG A 232 22.87 4.41 46.70
N ARG A 233 23.85 4.84 45.89
CA ARG A 233 23.70 5.01 44.45
C ARG A 233 24.07 3.72 43.71
N LEU A 234 23.20 3.30 42.80
CA LEU A 234 23.40 2.20 41.86
C LEU A 234 23.03 2.67 40.45
N ASP A 235 23.79 2.23 39.44
CA ASP A 235 23.39 2.39 38.04
C ASP A 235 22.63 1.14 37.61
N ALA A 236 21.43 1.35 37.07
CA ALA A 236 20.60 0.25 36.59
C ALA A 236 21.15 -0.28 35.26
N ARG A 237 21.07 -1.60 35.04
CA ARG A 237 21.35 -2.18 33.72
C ARG A 237 20.44 -1.53 32.68
N SER A 238 21.03 -1.10 31.57
CA SER A 238 20.34 -0.34 30.53
C SER A 238 19.29 -1.16 29.78
N ALA A 239 18.35 -0.43 29.21
CA ALA A 239 17.34 -0.90 28.27
C ALA A 239 17.45 -0.12 26.95
N TRP A 240 16.55 -0.40 26.02
CA TRP A 240 16.43 0.31 24.75
C TRP A 240 14.98 0.73 24.50
N VAL A 241 14.77 1.77 23.71
CA VAL A 241 13.45 2.15 23.21
C VAL A 241 13.47 2.19 21.69
N ILE A 242 12.42 1.65 21.07
CA ILE A 242 12.13 1.79 19.65
C ILE A 242 10.87 2.65 19.52
N VAL A 243 10.94 3.71 18.71
CA VAL A 243 9.79 4.53 18.31
C VAL A 243 9.41 4.11 16.90
N GLY A 244 8.31 3.37 16.76
CA GLY A 244 7.82 2.88 15.47
C GLY A 244 6.61 3.66 14.92
N PRO A 245 6.12 3.27 13.72
CA PRO A 245 4.80 3.69 13.22
C PRO A 245 3.65 3.34 14.17
N PRO A 246 2.45 3.95 14.02
CA PRO A 246 1.26 3.54 14.77
C PRO A 246 0.87 2.09 14.49
N ASP A 247 0.23 1.45 15.47
CA ASP A 247 -0.45 0.16 15.31
C ASP A 247 -1.93 0.42 15.02
N PHE A 248 -2.34 0.24 13.77
CA PHE A 248 -3.73 0.50 13.37
C PHE A 248 -4.68 -0.67 13.65
N SER A 249 -4.19 -1.79 14.18
CA SER A 249 -5.01 -2.93 14.58
C SER A 249 -4.48 -3.60 15.85
N PRO A 250 -4.40 -2.88 16.98
CA PRO A 250 -3.72 -3.35 18.19
C PRO A 250 -4.35 -4.59 18.83
N HIS A 251 -5.58 -4.94 18.45
CA HIS A 251 -6.29 -6.15 18.89
C HIS A 251 -6.11 -7.36 17.97
N THR A 252 -5.26 -7.24 16.95
CA THR A 252 -4.86 -8.33 16.05
C THR A 252 -3.38 -8.59 16.23
N THR A 253 -2.99 -9.82 16.56
CA THR A 253 -1.58 -10.16 16.79
C THR A 253 -0.92 -10.67 15.50
N ASN A 254 0.32 -10.23 15.24
CA ASN A 254 1.13 -10.76 14.15
C ASN A 254 1.30 -12.28 14.29
N LEU A 255 1.29 -13.01 13.17
CA LEU A 255 1.42 -14.48 13.20
C LEU A 255 2.73 -14.90 13.89
N VAL A 256 3.81 -14.21 13.53
CA VAL A 256 5.12 -14.24 14.19
C VAL A 256 5.38 -12.83 14.73
N THR A 257 5.61 -12.72 16.04
CA THR A 257 5.84 -11.44 16.72
C THR A 257 7.33 -11.18 16.94
N LEU A 258 7.69 -9.95 17.31
CA LEU A 258 9.08 -9.62 17.63
C LEU A 258 9.60 -10.39 18.85
N TRP A 259 8.73 -10.71 19.82
CA TRP A 259 9.05 -11.63 20.92
C TRP A 259 9.49 -13.00 20.37
N ASP A 260 8.69 -13.54 19.45
CA ASP A 260 8.87 -14.89 18.92
C ASP A 260 10.23 -15.06 18.25
N VAL A 261 10.68 -14.08 17.47
CA VAL A 261 11.96 -14.17 16.74
C VAL A 261 13.18 -13.87 17.60
N ILE A 262 13.09 -12.93 18.54
CA ILE A 262 14.21 -12.61 19.43
C ILE A 262 14.43 -13.76 20.43
N ALA A 263 13.35 -14.31 20.99
CA ALA A 263 13.43 -15.42 21.93
C ALA A 263 14.04 -16.67 21.27
N GLU A 264 13.67 -16.95 20.02
CA GLU A 264 14.20 -18.10 19.29
C GLU A 264 15.67 -17.90 18.88
N ALA A 265 16.04 -16.72 18.38
CA ALA A 265 17.42 -16.41 18.01
C ALA A 265 18.40 -16.57 19.19
N GLN A 266 17.95 -16.28 20.41
CA GLN A 266 18.73 -16.46 21.64
C GLN A 266 18.56 -17.83 22.31
N GLY A 267 17.80 -18.76 21.71
CA GLY A 267 17.58 -20.09 22.27
C GLY A 267 16.79 -20.12 23.59
N LEU A 268 16.01 -19.07 23.89
CA LEU A 268 15.29 -18.90 25.16
C LEU A 268 14.00 -19.73 25.23
N GLU A 269 13.56 -20.31 24.11
CA GLU A 269 12.42 -21.22 24.02
C GLU A 269 12.85 -22.59 23.42
N PRO A 270 13.47 -23.48 24.22
CA PRO A 270 14.00 -24.75 23.75
C PRO A 270 12.89 -25.68 23.23
N HIS A 271 13.16 -26.37 22.14
CA HIS A 271 12.19 -27.16 21.36
C HIS A 271 12.76 -28.51 20.90
N GLY A 272 13.83 -28.98 21.54
CA GLY A 272 14.48 -30.25 21.24
C GLY A 272 13.72 -31.48 21.77
N PRO A 273 14.26 -32.68 21.53
CA PRO A 273 13.69 -33.93 22.05
C PRO A 273 13.63 -33.90 23.59
N GLY A 274 12.43 -34.09 24.14
CA GLY A 274 12.19 -34.05 25.59
C GLY A 274 11.62 -32.74 26.13
N ASP A 275 11.70 -31.64 25.37
CA ASP A 275 11.07 -30.37 25.76
C ASP A 275 9.55 -30.46 25.68
N GLU A 276 8.85 -29.78 26.59
CA GLU A 276 7.39 -29.78 26.62
C GLU A 276 6.79 -29.00 25.43
N VAL A 277 5.78 -29.58 24.78
CA VAL A 277 4.92 -28.89 23.81
C VAL A 277 3.51 -28.81 24.40
N SER A 278 3.13 -27.68 24.98
CA SER A 278 1.75 -27.41 25.40
C SER A 278 0.88 -26.95 24.21
N PHE A 279 -0.33 -27.51 24.08
CA PHE A 279 -1.29 -27.04 23.08
C PHE A 279 -1.68 -25.59 23.34
N THR A 280 -2.05 -25.27 24.57
CA THR A 280 -2.57 -23.96 24.97
C THR A 280 -1.53 -22.87 24.83
N ARG A 281 -0.27 -23.16 25.19
CA ARG A 281 0.82 -22.18 25.20
C ARG A 281 1.50 -22.02 23.84
N HIS A 282 1.65 -23.09 23.06
CA HIS A 282 2.48 -23.06 21.85
C HIS A 282 1.71 -23.22 20.54
N VAL A 283 0.63 -24.02 20.52
CA VAL A 283 -0.08 -24.35 19.28
C VAL A 283 -1.27 -23.43 19.05
N HIS A 284 -2.14 -23.29 20.07
CA HIS A 284 -3.34 -22.46 20.00
C HIS A 284 -3.06 -21.01 19.55
N PRO A 285 -2.01 -20.31 20.03
CA PRO A 285 -1.75 -18.95 19.58
C PRO A 285 -1.51 -18.85 18.07
N ILE A 286 -0.81 -19.81 17.45
CA ILE A 286 -0.55 -19.82 16.00
C ILE A 286 -1.87 -19.99 15.24
N LEU A 287 -2.70 -20.95 15.66
CA LEU A 287 -4.00 -21.22 15.04
C LEU A 287 -4.97 -20.05 15.18
N SER A 288 -5.05 -19.45 16.37
CA SER A 288 -5.93 -18.30 16.65
C SER A 288 -5.52 -17.06 15.87
N ARG A 289 -4.22 -16.72 15.84
CA ARG A 289 -3.71 -15.55 15.10
C ARG A 289 -4.08 -15.62 13.62
N LEU A 290 -3.97 -16.80 13.03
CA LEU A 290 -4.31 -17.02 11.63
C LEU A 290 -5.81 -16.81 11.35
N SER A 291 -6.69 -17.27 12.24
CA SER A 291 -8.13 -16.99 12.14
C SER A 291 -8.48 -15.53 12.43
N ASP A 292 -7.77 -14.85 13.33
CA ASP A 292 -7.98 -13.41 13.60
C ASP A 292 -7.57 -12.53 12.41
N HIS A 293 -6.66 -12.97 11.54
CA HIS A 293 -6.31 -12.20 10.33
C HIS A 293 -7.49 -11.98 9.37
N GLN A 294 -8.60 -12.73 9.49
CA GLN A 294 -9.83 -12.52 8.71
C GLN A 294 -10.40 -11.08 8.79
N TRP A 295 -10.04 -10.36 9.85
CA TRP A 295 -10.54 -9.02 10.13
C TRP A 295 -9.75 -7.92 9.44
N VAL A 296 -8.53 -8.24 9.00
CA VAL A 296 -7.56 -7.30 8.46
C VAL A 296 -7.02 -7.69 7.08
N ASN A 297 -7.35 -8.90 6.59
CA ASN A 297 -6.87 -9.41 5.31
C ASN A 297 -7.94 -10.27 4.62
N ALA A 298 -8.31 -9.92 3.38
CA ALA A 298 -9.35 -10.64 2.64
C ALA A 298 -8.95 -12.08 2.27
N ALA A 299 -7.66 -12.39 2.09
CA ALA A 299 -7.22 -13.76 1.80
C ALA A 299 -7.40 -14.66 3.03
N ALA A 300 -7.03 -14.17 4.22
CA ALA A 300 -7.29 -14.85 5.48
C ALA A 300 -8.80 -15.04 5.72
N LEU A 301 -9.64 -14.05 5.40
CA LEU A 301 -11.09 -14.16 5.51
C LEU A 301 -11.66 -15.30 4.67
N ARG A 302 -11.17 -15.49 3.43
CA ARG A 302 -11.63 -16.58 2.55
C ARG A 302 -11.35 -17.97 3.11
N GLY A 303 -10.22 -18.14 3.83
CA GLY A 303 -9.78 -19.44 4.31
C GLY A 303 -10.10 -19.74 5.77
N HIS A 304 -10.14 -18.69 6.59
CA HIS A 304 -10.18 -18.77 8.06
C HIS A 304 -11.30 -17.93 8.67
N GLY A 305 -12.19 -17.38 7.85
CA GLY A 305 -13.38 -16.65 8.28
C GLY A 305 -14.36 -17.53 9.06
N THR A 306 -15.26 -16.90 9.83
CA THR A 306 -16.28 -17.63 10.58
C THR A 306 -17.09 -18.58 9.69
N GLY A 307 -17.10 -19.87 10.04
CA GLY A 307 -17.82 -20.91 9.31
C GLY A 307 -17.01 -21.59 8.19
N GLU A 308 -15.81 -21.10 7.88
CA GLU A 308 -14.91 -21.72 6.91
C GLU A 308 -14.18 -22.93 7.48
N ALA A 309 -13.67 -23.80 6.60
CA ALA A 309 -12.97 -25.03 7.00
C ALA A 309 -11.69 -24.78 7.81
N GLY A 310 -11.07 -23.60 7.63
CA GLY A 310 -9.89 -23.15 8.37
C GLY A 310 -10.21 -22.27 9.57
N ASP A 311 -11.46 -22.15 10.00
CA ASP A 311 -11.83 -21.46 11.25
C ASP A 311 -11.36 -22.28 12.47
N PHE A 312 -10.10 -22.09 12.84
CA PHE A 312 -9.50 -22.79 13.97
C PHE A 312 -9.99 -22.29 15.32
N THR A 313 -10.81 -21.24 15.35
CA THR A 313 -11.48 -20.75 16.57
C THR A 313 -12.84 -21.39 16.79
N ALA A 314 -13.38 -22.09 15.78
CA ALA A 314 -14.64 -22.82 15.90
C ALA A 314 -14.55 -23.90 17.01
N PRO A 315 -15.42 -23.87 18.05
CA PRO A 315 -15.26 -24.71 19.24
C PRO A 315 -15.13 -26.21 18.96
N ARG A 316 -15.89 -26.73 17.98
CA ARG A 316 -15.86 -28.15 17.60
C ARG A 316 -14.55 -28.55 16.92
N LEU A 317 -14.03 -27.71 16.02
CA LEU A 317 -12.77 -28.00 15.33
C LEU A 317 -11.60 -27.88 16.31
N LEU A 318 -11.58 -26.80 17.10
CA LEU A 318 -10.55 -26.54 18.08
C LEU A 318 -10.42 -27.66 19.12
N ALA A 319 -11.54 -28.17 19.64
CA ALA A 319 -11.52 -29.29 20.58
C ALA A 319 -10.87 -30.57 20.00
N ARG A 320 -11.06 -30.82 18.70
CA ARG A 320 -10.44 -31.96 18.00
C ARG A 320 -8.94 -31.72 17.76
N LEU A 321 -8.55 -30.50 17.42
CA LEU A 321 -7.15 -30.10 17.25
C LEU A 321 -6.37 -30.11 18.57
N ALA A 322 -7.05 -29.81 19.68
CA ALA A 322 -6.50 -29.80 21.04
C ALA A 322 -6.30 -31.20 21.65
N SER A 323 -6.99 -32.22 21.12
CA SER A 323 -6.91 -33.57 21.64
C SER A 323 -5.71 -34.33 21.05
N ALA A 324 -4.96 -35.03 21.90
CA ALA A 324 -3.86 -35.91 21.51
C ALA A 324 -4.34 -37.30 21.03
N ASP A 325 -5.66 -37.56 21.04
CA ASP A 325 -6.23 -38.85 20.61
C ASP A 325 -5.73 -39.22 19.19
N PRO A 326 -5.26 -40.46 18.97
CA PRO A 326 -4.88 -40.96 17.65
C PRO A 326 -5.98 -40.80 16.57
N ALA A 327 -7.26 -40.83 16.94
CA ALA A 327 -8.39 -40.62 16.03
C ALA A 327 -8.41 -39.21 15.40
N HIS A 328 -7.67 -38.25 15.96
CA HIS A 328 -7.53 -36.90 15.42
C HIS A 328 -6.16 -36.63 14.80
N ARG A 329 -5.25 -37.61 14.79
CA ARG A 329 -3.89 -37.44 14.23
C ARG A 329 -3.91 -36.98 12.77
N GLU A 330 -4.71 -37.61 11.91
CA GLU A 330 -4.77 -37.22 10.50
C GLU A 330 -5.35 -35.82 10.28
N LEU A 331 -6.25 -35.36 11.16
CA LEU A 331 -6.71 -33.97 11.11
C LEU A 331 -5.56 -33.01 11.43
N ARG A 332 -4.79 -33.26 12.49
CA ARG A 332 -3.64 -32.41 12.86
C ARG A 332 -2.54 -32.45 11.80
N ARG A 333 -2.24 -33.63 11.24
CA ARG A 333 -1.32 -33.79 10.10
C ARG A 333 -1.80 -33.06 8.86
N ALA A 334 -3.10 -33.07 8.56
CA ALA A 334 -3.63 -32.33 7.42
C ALA A 334 -3.43 -30.81 7.58
N VAL A 335 -3.54 -30.27 8.80
CA VAL A 335 -3.19 -28.85 9.08
C VAL A 335 -1.69 -28.64 8.91
N PHE A 336 -0.86 -29.50 9.51
CA PHE A 336 0.59 -29.37 9.45
C PHE A 336 1.17 -29.47 8.03
N ARG A 337 0.61 -30.36 7.17
CA ARG A 337 1.02 -30.50 5.76
C ARG A 337 0.85 -29.22 4.93
N ARG A 338 0.08 -28.25 5.42
CA ARG A 338 -0.04 -26.92 4.79
C ARG A 338 1.06 -25.97 5.23
N LEU A 339 1.75 -26.20 6.32
CA LEU A 339 2.78 -25.28 6.81
C LEU A 339 4.05 -25.40 5.96
N ARG A 340 4.56 -24.26 5.51
CA ARG A 340 5.84 -24.18 4.82
C ARG A 340 6.98 -24.49 5.78
N GLY A 341 7.85 -25.40 5.38
CA GLY A 341 9.05 -25.74 6.13
C GLY A 341 10.07 -24.61 6.12
N PRO A 342 10.89 -24.46 7.19
CA PRO A 342 11.94 -23.44 7.23
C PRO A 342 13.10 -23.72 6.25
N GLY A 343 13.15 -24.90 5.63
CA GLY A 343 14.24 -25.37 4.76
C GLY A 343 14.29 -24.77 3.34
N GLN A 344 13.51 -23.72 3.04
CA GLN A 344 13.50 -23.04 1.74
C GLN A 344 13.24 -24.00 0.55
N SER A 345 12.17 -24.80 0.63
CA SER A 345 11.79 -25.76 -0.42
C SER A 345 11.11 -25.06 -1.61
N VAL A 346 11.61 -25.29 -2.84
CA VAL A 346 11.00 -24.78 -4.09
C VAL A 346 9.59 -25.34 -4.28
N ALA A 347 9.36 -26.60 -3.92
CA ALA A 347 8.04 -27.23 -4.02
C ALA A 347 7.01 -26.63 -3.05
N GLU A 348 7.47 -26.09 -1.91
CA GLU A 348 6.60 -25.44 -0.91
C GLU A 348 6.49 -23.92 -1.14
N ALA A 349 7.25 -23.37 -2.09
CA ALA A 349 7.26 -21.95 -2.44
C ALA A 349 6.11 -21.60 -3.38
N THR A 350 4.89 -21.92 -2.94
CA THR A 350 3.66 -21.62 -3.68
C THR A 350 2.59 -21.14 -2.71
N SER A 351 1.51 -20.62 -3.26
CA SER A 351 0.32 -20.23 -2.50
C SER A 351 -0.40 -21.41 -1.83
N GLU A 352 -0.08 -22.68 -2.15
CA GLU A 352 -0.73 -23.84 -1.51
C GLU A 352 -0.35 -23.99 -0.02
N PHE A 353 0.79 -23.40 0.34
CA PHE A 353 1.39 -23.46 1.66
C PHE A 353 1.17 -22.18 2.45
N MET A 354 1.11 -22.35 3.76
CA MET A 354 0.89 -21.30 4.75
C MET A 354 2.19 -20.96 5.48
N PRO A 355 2.39 -19.69 5.85
CA PRO A 355 1.47 -18.57 5.63
C PRO A 355 1.51 -18.08 4.16
N GLN A 356 0.38 -17.59 3.65
CA GLN A 356 0.32 -16.88 2.36
C GLN A 356 0.74 -15.41 2.56
N LEU A 357 1.91 -15.21 3.18
CA LEU A 357 2.53 -13.92 3.42
C LEU A 357 3.89 -13.88 2.73
N ALA A 358 4.37 -12.67 2.44
CA ALA A 358 5.67 -12.41 1.85
C ALA A 358 6.81 -12.87 2.77
N GLY A 359 7.95 -13.18 2.16
CA GLY A 359 9.18 -13.53 2.86
C GLY A 359 10.16 -12.35 2.92
N ASP A 360 11.37 -12.62 3.41
CA ASP A 360 12.43 -11.62 3.60
C ASP A 360 13.13 -11.18 2.29
N ASP A 361 12.62 -11.60 1.13
CA ASP A 361 13.23 -11.37 -0.20
C ASP A 361 12.26 -10.75 -1.24
N GLY A 362 11.25 -10.02 -0.74
CA GLY A 362 10.25 -9.32 -1.55
C GLY A 362 8.94 -10.10 -1.73
N ASP A 363 8.10 -9.63 -2.65
CA ASP A 363 6.76 -10.15 -2.87
C ASP A 363 6.72 -11.65 -3.25
N PRO A 364 5.70 -12.41 -2.81
CA PRO A 364 5.55 -13.83 -3.11
C PRO A 364 5.64 -14.15 -4.61
N VAL A 365 6.56 -15.06 -4.96
CA VAL A 365 6.75 -15.56 -6.33
C VAL A 365 6.85 -17.08 -6.27
N ASP A 366 6.10 -17.77 -7.12
CA ASP A 366 6.13 -19.24 -7.15
C ASP A 366 7.54 -19.75 -7.45
N GLY A 367 7.93 -20.82 -6.76
CA GLY A 367 9.27 -21.41 -6.90
C GLY A 367 10.40 -20.56 -6.31
N ARG A 368 10.09 -19.46 -5.59
CA ARG A 368 11.08 -18.61 -4.89
C ARG A 368 10.89 -18.69 -3.37
N PRO A 369 11.49 -19.68 -2.68
CA PRO A 369 11.21 -19.95 -1.28
C PRO A 369 11.43 -18.78 -0.32
N ARG A 370 12.44 -17.94 -0.57
CA ARG A 370 12.76 -16.78 0.27
C ARG A 370 11.75 -15.64 0.19
N ARG A 371 10.91 -15.64 -0.85
CA ARG A 371 9.82 -14.67 -1.03
C ARG A 371 8.52 -15.07 -0.36
N TRP A 372 8.51 -16.22 0.31
CA TRP A 372 7.37 -16.70 1.08
C TRP A 372 7.74 -16.81 2.56
N MET A 373 6.83 -16.38 3.43
CA MET A 373 7.02 -16.50 4.88
C MET A 373 7.09 -17.96 5.30
N ALA A 374 7.93 -18.29 6.27
CA ALA A 374 7.90 -19.57 6.98
C ALA A 374 7.83 -19.31 8.50
N LEU A 375 7.32 -20.29 9.25
CA LEU A 375 7.42 -20.22 10.70
C LEU A 375 8.89 -20.33 11.13
N PRO A 376 9.27 -19.66 12.23
CA PRO A 376 10.58 -19.85 12.84
C PRO A 376 10.82 -21.34 13.18
N PRO A 377 12.04 -21.89 12.99
CA PRO A 377 12.31 -23.33 13.07
C PRO A 377 11.76 -24.03 14.32
N GLY A 378 11.87 -23.43 15.49
CA GLY A 378 11.39 -24.03 16.74
C GLY A 378 9.87 -24.08 16.82
N ARG A 379 9.18 -23.08 16.26
CA ARG A 379 7.71 -23.09 16.16
C ARG A 379 7.22 -24.12 15.16
N TYR A 380 7.90 -24.23 14.02
CA TYR A 380 7.63 -25.29 13.06
C TYR A 380 7.78 -26.68 13.69
N GLU A 381 8.85 -26.90 14.45
CA GLU A 381 9.08 -28.17 15.14
C GLU A 381 8.01 -28.48 16.20
N ARG A 382 7.56 -27.48 16.97
CA ARG A 382 6.42 -27.65 17.90
C ARG A 382 5.15 -28.04 17.16
N MET A 383 4.87 -27.42 16.00
CA MET A 383 3.73 -27.78 15.16
C MET A 383 3.86 -29.20 14.60
N ARG A 384 5.06 -29.65 14.22
CA ARG A 384 5.32 -31.03 13.80
C ARG A 384 5.02 -32.03 14.92
N ARG A 385 5.53 -31.78 16.12
CA ARG A 385 5.29 -32.62 17.31
C ARG A 385 3.81 -32.66 17.68
N TRP A 386 3.12 -31.52 17.64
CA TRP A 386 1.67 -31.46 17.80
C TRP A 386 0.92 -32.33 16.78
N ALA A 387 1.32 -32.26 15.50
CA ALA A 387 0.71 -33.06 14.44
C ALA A 387 0.81 -34.56 14.71
N GLU A 388 1.96 -35.01 15.22
CA GLU A 388 2.21 -36.42 15.56
C GLU A 388 1.50 -36.87 16.86
N GLY A 389 1.07 -35.93 17.70
CA GLY A 389 0.46 -36.19 19.02
C GLY A 389 1.45 -36.15 20.18
N GLU A 390 2.64 -35.60 19.98
CA GLU A 390 3.72 -35.47 20.97
C GLU A 390 3.61 -34.14 21.74
N PHE A 391 2.46 -33.88 22.35
CA PHE A 391 2.15 -32.63 23.04
C PHE A 391 1.25 -32.84 24.27
N THR A 392 1.31 -31.91 25.23
CA THR A 392 0.39 -31.84 26.37
C THR A 392 -0.95 -31.26 25.91
N ALA A 393 -2.00 -32.09 25.93
CA ALA A 393 -3.38 -31.70 25.59
C ALA A 393 -4.06 -30.95 26.76
N ASP A 394 -3.54 -29.76 27.08
CA ASP A 394 -3.92 -28.94 28.24
C ASP A 394 -5.02 -27.91 27.97
N TRP A 395 -5.73 -28.01 26.85
CA TRP A 395 -6.75 -27.03 26.45
C TRP A 395 -7.96 -27.03 27.41
N PRO A 396 -8.28 -25.91 28.09
CA PRO A 396 -9.37 -25.87 29.06
C PRO A 396 -10.75 -25.62 28.43
N GLY A 397 -10.86 -25.69 27.09
CA GLY A 397 -12.11 -25.46 26.35
C GLY A 397 -12.32 -24.00 25.93
N THR A 398 -11.68 -23.06 26.61
CA THR A 398 -11.68 -21.62 26.27
C THR A 398 -10.26 -21.07 26.43
N ALA A 399 -9.90 -20.03 25.70
CA ALA A 399 -8.59 -19.41 25.86
C ALA A 399 -8.46 -18.87 27.30
N PRO A 400 -7.38 -19.19 28.04
CA PRO A 400 -7.16 -18.62 29.35
C PRO A 400 -7.14 -17.10 29.27
N ALA A 401 -7.88 -16.43 30.14
CA ALA A 401 -7.77 -14.98 30.25
C ALA A 401 -6.32 -14.61 30.64
N PRO A 402 -5.75 -13.52 30.09
CA PRO A 402 -4.44 -13.04 30.51
C PRO A 402 -4.39 -12.84 32.03
N GLY A 403 -3.61 -13.67 32.72
CA GLY A 403 -3.43 -13.60 34.17
C GLY A 403 -2.52 -12.44 34.58
N GLU A 404 -2.63 -11.99 35.83
CA GLU A 404 -1.62 -11.11 36.41
C GLU A 404 -0.32 -11.91 36.65
N PRO A 405 0.84 -11.45 36.17
CA PRO A 405 2.10 -12.14 36.40
C PRO A 405 2.42 -12.13 37.90
N ALA A 406 3.09 -13.17 38.37
CA ALA A 406 3.67 -13.15 39.72
C ALA A 406 4.70 -12.00 39.81
N PRO A 407 4.93 -11.40 40.99
CA PRO A 407 5.88 -10.29 41.14
C PRO A 407 7.27 -10.59 40.57
N ALA A 408 7.75 -11.84 40.69
CA ALA A 408 9.04 -12.26 40.14
C ALA A 408 9.07 -12.38 38.60
N GLU A 409 7.91 -12.51 37.95
CA GLU A 409 7.77 -12.67 36.50
C GLU A 409 7.41 -11.34 35.81
N GLU A 410 7.00 -10.32 36.57
CA GLU A 410 6.56 -9.02 36.06
C GLU A 410 7.57 -8.37 35.10
N PRO A 411 8.89 -8.35 35.37
CA PRO A 411 9.89 -7.81 34.44
C PRO A 411 9.83 -8.45 33.04
N ARG A 412 9.78 -9.78 32.99
CA ARG A 412 9.71 -10.54 31.73
C ARG A 412 8.35 -10.38 31.05
N ALA A 413 7.27 -10.27 31.83
CA ALA A 413 5.92 -10.03 31.31
C ALA A 413 5.80 -8.66 30.64
N LEU A 414 6.40 -7.61 31.21
CA LEU A 414 6.45 -6.26 30.61
C LEU A 414 7.15 -6.29 29.26
N LEU A 415 8.30 -6.95 29.17
CA LEU A 415 9.04 -7.12 27.92
C LEU A 415 8.23 -7.88 26.88
N ARG A 416 7.66 -9.03 27.26
CA ARG A 416 6.84 -9.84 26.36
C ARG A 416 5.63 -9.05 25.84
N ALA A 417 4.96 -8.29 26.71
CA ALA A 417 3.83 -7.44 26.32
C ALA A 417 4.22 -6.40 25.26
N ALA A 418 5.39 -5.77 25.41
CA ALA A 418 5.88 -4.79 24.45
C ALA A 418 6.21 -5.44 23.08
N LEU A 419 6.90 -6.59 23.09
CA LEU A 419 7.39 -7.23 21.86
C LEU A 419 6.33 -8.09 21.14
N GLU A 420 5.34 -8.63 21.83
CA GLU A 420 4.23 -9.37 21.19
C GLU A 420 3.32 -8.46 20.35
N ALA A 421 3.34 -7.15 20.62
CA ALA A 421 2.58 -6.14 19.87
C ALA A 421 3.33 -5.60 18.63
N CYS A 422 4.42 -6.25 18.21
CA CYS A 422 5.26 -5.85 17.07
C CYS A 422 5.37 -6.97 16.04
N SER A 423 5.66 -6.60 14.79
CA SER A 423 5.89 -7.56 13.71
C SER A 423 7.23 -8.29 13.91
N GLY A 424 7.20 -9.63 13.85
CA GLY A 424 8.40 -10.48 13.86
C GLY A 424 8.91 -10.84 12.48
N GLY A 425 8.20 -10.44 11.42
CA GLY A 425 8.54 -10.74 10.04
C GLY A 425 7.31 -10.74 9.11
N PRO A 426 7.51 -10.76 7.79
CA PRO A 426 8.82 -10.72 7.11
C PRO A 426 9.59 -9.41 7.33
N PHE A 427 10.91 -9.44 7.15
CA PHE A 427 11.79 -8.28 7.29
C PHE A 427 12.24 -7.74 5.92
N TYR A 428 11.32 -7.03 5.25
CA TYR A 428 11.56 -6.36 3.97
C TYR A 428 10.90 -4.96 3.91
N PRO A 429 11.35 -3.97 4.72
CA PRO A 429 12.33 -4.08 5.79
C PRO A 429 11.73 -4.56 7.12
N GLY A 430 10.40 -4.49 7.31
CA GLY A 430 9.70 -4.70 8.58
C GLY A 430 8.88 -3.45 8.96
N ILE A 431 8.28 -3.42 10.16
CA ILE A 431 7.55 -2.22 10.66
C ILE A 431 8.37 -1.45 11.69
N GLU A 432 8.57 -2.01 12.89
CA GLU A 432 9.27 -1.32 13.98
C GLU A 432 10.80 -1.40 13.85
N THR A 433 11.30 -2.54 13.38
CA THR A 433 12.72 -2.84 13.16
C THR A 433 12.84 -3.96 12.11
N THR A 434 14.07 -4.45 11.90
CA THR A 434 14.40 -5.42 10.86
C THR A 434 15.19 -6.62 11.39
N TYR A 435 15.61 -7.50 10.48
CA TYR A 435 16.33 -8.76 10.71
C TYR A 435 17.58 -8.70 11.59
N VAL A 436 18.07 -7.50 11.95
CA VAL A 436 19.20 -7.30 12.88
C VAL A 436 18.90 -7.92 14.24
N VAL A 437 17.64 -7.88 14.68
CA VAL A 437 17.18 -8.48 15.95
C VAL A 437 17.15 -10.01 15.95
N GLN A 438 17.37 -10.66 14.79
CA GLN A 438 17.51 -12.11 14.69
C GLN A 438 18.96 -12.58 14.74
N ARG A 439 19.93 -11.67 14.78
CA ARG A 439 21.35 -12.01 14.93
C ARG A 439 21.64 -12.23 16.41
N PRO A 440 22.10 -13.42 16.84
CA PRO A 440 22.44 -13.66 18.24
C PRO A 440 23.48 -12.66 18.77
N GLU A 441 24.39 -12.20 17.90
CA GLU A 441 25.45 -11.24 18.22
C GLU A 441 24.92 -9.84 18.52
N SER A 442 23.65 -9.54 18.20
CA SER A 442 23.02 -8.29 18.57
C SER A 442 22.78 -8.16 20.09
N PHE A 443 22.89 -9.27 20.83
CA PHE A 443 22.58 -9.33 22.25
C PHE A 443 23.78 -9.80 23.09
N ASP A 444 23.95 -9.24 24.30
CA ASP A 444 24.97 -9.66 25.27
C ASP A 444 24.40 -10.47 26.44
N GLY A 445 23.08 -10.70 26.42
CA GLY A 445 22.32 -11.49 27.37
C GLY A 445 20.84 -11.49 26.98
N PRO A 446 19.99 -12.24 27.70
CA PRO A 446 18.58 -12.41 27.36
C PRO A 446 17.87 -11.06 27.14
N PHE A 447 17.58 -10.74 25.88
CA PHE A 447 16.93 -9.48 25.47
C PHE A 447 17.64 -8.18 25.88
N HIS A 448 18.96 -8.21 26.07
CA HIS A 448 19.78 -7.01 26.25
C HIS A 448 20.66 -6.81 25.02
N LEU A 449 20.53 -5.65 24.37
CA LEU A 449 21.36 -5.30 23.23
C LEU A 449 22.83 -5.17 23.66
N GLY A 450 23.73 -5.63 22.80
CA GLY A 450 25.16 -5.56 23.06
C GLY A 450 25.69 -4.11 23.10
N PRO A 451 26.87 -3.89 23.69
CA PRO A 451 27.46 -2.56 23.86
C PRO A 451 27.86 -1.86 22.55
N GLY A 452 27.79 -2.55 21.41
CA GLY A 452 28.12 -2.01 20.09
C GLY A 452 27.01 -1.18 19.44
N PHE A 453 25.80 -1.15 20.01
CA PHE A 453 24.67 -0.38 19.47
C PHE A 453 24.72 1.09 19.91
N ALA A 454 24.54 1.99 18.96
CA ALA A 454 24.33 3.41 19.17
C ALA A 454 22.85 3.80 18.90
N ALA A 455 22.41 4.94 19.44
CA ALA A 455 21.08 5.46 19.15
C ALA A 455 20.84 5.56 17.63
N GLY A 456 19.70 5.06 17.16
CA GLY A 456 19.32 5.00 15.74
C GLY A 456 19.66 3.68 15.03
N ASP A 457 20.39 2.77 15.66
CA ASP A 457 20.88 1.56 14.99
C ASP A 457 19.80 0.52 14.69
N LEU A 458 18.70 0.47 15.46
CA LEU A 458 17.62 -0.49 15.21
C LEU A 458 16.65 -0.03 14.13
N THR A 459 16.56 1.27 13.86
CA THR A 459 15.60 1.85 12.88
C THR A 459 16.25 2.35 11.60
N LYS A 460 17.57 2.51 11.53
CA LYS A 460 18.27 3.05 10.35
C LYS A 460 18.10 2.24 9.06
N TYR A 461 17.81 0.95 9.17
CA TYR A 461 17.55 0.05 8.03
C TYR A 461 16.17 0.25 7.41
N MET A 462 15.23 0.84 8.15
CA MET A 462 13.85 0.96 7.70
C MET A 462 13.72 1.99 6.57
N ALA A 463 12.56 2.00 5.93
CA ALA A 463 12.21 2.96 4.89
C ALA A 463 12.33 4.42 5.38
N VAL A 464 12.78 5.30 4.49
CA VAL A 464 12.75 6.75 4.69
C VAL A 464 12.00 7.42 3.53
N PRO A 465 10.85 8.06 3.78
CA PRO A 465 10.12 8.03 5.06
C PRO A 465 9.33 6.71 5.25
N TRP A 466 8.99 6.35 6.50
CA TRP A 466 8.27 5.10 6.81
C TRP A 466 6.88 5.00 6.15
N GLN A 467 6.23 6.12 5.85
CA GLN A 467 4.89 6.13 5.25
C GLN A 467 4.83 5.52 3.84
N ALA A 468 5.92 5.61 3.07
CA ALA A 468 5.99 5.04 1.73
C ALA A 468 5.89 3.51 1.78
N ASP A 469 6.72 2.88 2.60
CA ASP A 469 6.65 1.45 2.93
C ASP A 469 5.28 1.08 3.51
N PHE A 470 4.71 1.89 4.40
CA PHE A 470 3.40 1.63 4.99
C PHE A 470 2.26 1.65 3.97
N TYR A 471 2.39 2.41 2.87
CA TYR A 471 1.43 2.40 1.76
C TYR A 471 1.63 1.15 0.88
N GLU A 472 2.86 0.95 0.38
CA GLU A 472 3.23 -0.11 -0.58
C GLU A 472 3.11 -1.53 0.01
N CYS A 473 3.34 -1.70 1.31
CA CYS A 473 3.26 -2.99 1.99
C CYS A 473 1.82 -3.42 2.28
N HIS A 474 1.06 -3.63 1.20
CA HIS A 474 -0.31 -4.14 1.23
C HIS A 474 -0.43 -5.58 0.71
N THR A 475 -1.54 -6.24 1.03
CA THR A 475 -1.96 -7.57 0.57
C THR A 475 -1.30 -8.78 1.25
N HIS A 476 0.03 -8.83 1.37
CA HIS A 476 0.76 -10.03 1.82
C HIS A 476 1.81 -9.79 2.91
N TRP A 477 1.87 -8.58 3.47
CA TRP A 477 2.96 -8.17 4.35
C TRP A 477 2.56 -8.31 5.83
N TRP A 478 2.17 -7.21 6.48
CA TRP A 478 1.93 -7.15 7.93
C TRP A 478 0.49 -6.73 8.28
N PRO A 479 -0.54 -7.50 7.88
CA PRO A 479 -1.95 -7.08 8.02
C PRO A 479 -2.38 -6.81 9.48
N ALA A 480 -1.70 -7.41 10.45
CA ALA A 480 -2.00 -7.20 11.87
C ALA A 480 -1.51 -5.85 12.43
N GLN A 481 -0.50 -5.22 11.81
CA GLN A 481 0.02 -3.91 12.20
C GLN A 481 -0.58 -2.78 11.34
N ARG A 482 -0.72 -3.08 10.04
CA ARG A 482 -1.23 -2.24 8.97
C ARG A 482 -2.30 -3.05 8.22
N PRO A 483 -3.59 -2.87 8.50
CA PRO A 483 -4.64 -3.65 7.85
C PRO A 483 -4.65 -3.50 6.32
N ASP A 484 -4.96 -4.58 5.61
CA ASP A 484 -5.18 -4.54 4.16
C ASP A 484 -6.64 -4.21 3.86
N ASP A 485 -7.54 -4.95 4.49
CA ASP A 485 -8.98 -4.90 4.30
C ASP A 485 -9.70 -4.83 5.64
N VAL A 486 -10.71 -3.98 5.76
CA VAL A 486 -11.41 -3.74 7.02
C VAL A 486 -12.92 -3.78 6.88
N TYR A 487 -13.60 -4.02 8.01
CA TYR A 487 -15.05 -3.89 8.11
C TYR A 487 -15.43 -2.47 8.56
N PRO A 488 -16.10 -1.65 7.73
CA PRO A 488 -16.36 -0.25 8.06
C PRO A 488 -17.38 -0.07 9.19
N GLU A 489 -17.17 0.92 10.05
CA GLU A 489 -18.10 1.28 11.13
C GLU A 489 -19.52 1.60 10.62
N SER A 490 -19.66 2.25 9.48
CA SER A 490 -20.99 2.54 8.90
C SER A 490 -21.82 1.28 8.64
N HIS A 491 -21.17 0.19 8.19
CA HIS A 491 -21.85 -1.09 7.96
C HIS A 491 -22.17 -1.79 9.27
N PHE A 492 -21.28 -1.68 10.25
CA PHE A 492 -21.54 -2.19 11.59
C PHE A 492 -22.73 -1.47 12.26
N LEU A 493 -22.82 -0.14 12.14
CA LEU A 493 -23.93 0.63 12.67
C LEU A 493 -25.25 0.30 11.95
N ALA A 494 -25.22 0.15 10.62
CA ALA A 494 -26.39 -0.30 9.85
C ALA A 494 -26.85 -1.70 10.29
N LEU A 495 -25.90 -2.60 10.58
CA LEU A 495 -26.21 -3.92 11.15
C LEU A 495 -26.92 -3.80 12.51
N LEU A 496 -26.42 -2.95 13.41
CA LEU A 496 -27.05 -2.73 14.72
C LEU A 496 -28.49 -2.17 14.57
N GLN A 497 -28.71 -1.27 13.62
CA GLN A 497 -30.03 -0.69 13.34
C GLN A 497 -31.00 -1.73 12.76
N GLY A 498 -30.56 -2.55 11.80
CA GLY A 498 -31.40 -3.57 11.15
C GLY A 498 -31.67 -4.82 12.00
N ALA A 499 -30.91 -5.03 13.08
CA ALA A 499 -31.09 -6.15 14.00
C ALA A 499 -32.42 -6.10 14.77
N GLY A 500 -33.05 -4.92 14.91
CA GLY A 500 -34.38 -4.77 15.49
C GLY A 500 -35.51 -5.40 14.66
N ASP A 501 -35.29 -5.54 13.35
CA ASP A 501 -36.29 -6.00 12.37
C ASP A 501 -35.99 -7.40 11.81
N SER A 502 -34.87 -8.01 12.19
CA SER A 502 -34.40 -9.30 11.64
C SER A 502 -34.68 -10.48 12.59
N PRO A 503 -35.07 -11.67 12.08
CA PRO A 503 -35.26 -12.84 12.92
C PRO A 503 -33.93 -13.27 13.59
N PRO A 504 -33.99 -13.80 14.82
CA PRO A 504 -32.79 -14.30 15.51
C PRO A 504 -32.12 -15.40 14.68
N GLY A 505 -30.87 -15.16 14.29
CA GLY A 505 -30.07 -16.05 13.45
C GLY A 505 -29.80 -15.57 12.02
N ALA A 506 -30.29 -14.38 11.62
CA ALA A 506 -29.84 -13.74 10.38
C ALA A 506 -28.36 -13.34 10.50
N THR A 507 -27.48 -14.05 9.79
CA THR A 507 -26.05 -13.70 9.72
C THR A 507 -25.88 -12.44 8.89
N ALA A 508 -25.39 -11.38 9.52
CA ALA A 508 -24.96 -10.16 8.83
C ALA A 508 -23.97 -10.50 7.71
N PRO A 509 -23.88 -9.70 6.63
CA PRO A 509 -22.85 -9.87 5.62
C PRO A 509 -21.50 -9.39 6.18
N LEU A 510 -20.96 -10.09 7.19
CA LEU A 510 -19.60 -9.93 7.73
C LEU A 510 -18.52 -10.23 6.69
N SER A 511 -18.90 -10.58 5.46
CA SER A 511 -18.01 -10.74 4.31
C SER A 511 -17.72 -9.43 3.57
N TYR A 512 -18.48 -8.35 3.81
CA TYR A 512 -18.19 -7.06 3.19
C TYR A 512 -16.87 -6.51 3.72
N ARG A 513 -16.00 -6.05 2.82
CA ARG A 513 -14.71 -5.46 3.16
C ARG A 513 -14.43 -4.26 2.26
N GLN A 514 -13.62 -3.36 2.78
CA GLN A 514 -13.10 -2.20 2.07
C GLN A 514 -11.60 -2.12 2.30
N PRO A 515 -10.80 -1.69 1.31
CA PRO A 515 -9.39 -1.43 1.53
C PRO A 515 -9.21 -0.42 2.68
N TRP A 516 -8.27 -0.71 3.58
CA TRP A 516 -7.98 0.17 4.71
C TRP A 516 -7.45 1.54 4.23
N ALA A 517 -6.51 1.50 3.28
CA ALA A 517 -5.90 2.69 2.67
C ALA A 517 -6.77 3.34 1.56
N ARG A 518 -8.06 2.97 1.42
CA ARG A 518 -8.95 3.56 0.41
C ARG A 518 -8.89 5.08 0.41
N GLY A 519 -8.90 5.69 -0.78
CA GLY A 519 -8.77 7.12 -0.96
C GLY A 519 -7.34 7.69 -0.89
N VAL A 520 -6.36 6.94 -0.38
CA VAL A 520 -4.95 7.34 -0.44
C VAL A 520 -4.40 7.00 -1.82
N GLY A 521 -3.76 7.96 -2.50
CA GLY A 521 -3.26 7.78 -3.87
C GLY A 521 -4.31 8.00 -4.96
N GLU A 522 -5.54 8.36 -4.58
CA GLU A 522 -6.63 8.70 -5.52
C GLU A 522 -6.73 10.22 -5.78
N GLN A 523 -5.83 11.00 -5.17
CA GLN A 523 -5.81 12.45 -5.33
C GLN A 523 -5.14 12.84 -6.65
N VAL A 524 -5.60 13.96 -7.24
CA VAL A 524 -4.96 14.51 -8.43
C VAL A 524 -3.52 14.90 -8.13
N VAL A 525 -2.60 14.32 -8.89
CA VAL A 525 -1.19 14.68 -8.86
C VAL A 525 -0.94 15.75 -9.91
N HIS A 526 -0.68 16.98 -9.49
CA HIS A 526 -0.30 18.05 -10.39
C HIS A 526 1.12 17.84 -10.95
N LYS A 527 1.34 18.30 -12.18
CA LYS A 527 2.66 18.25 -12.82
C LYS A 527 3.70 19.03 -11.98
N PRO A 528 4.84 18.42 -11.59
CA PRO A 528 5.89 19.10 -10.85
C PRO A 528 6.44 20.31 -11.62
N ARG A 529 6.89 21.34 -10.90
CA ARG A 529 7.38 22.61 -11.47
C ARG A 529 8.84 22.87 -11.12
N LEU A 530 9.68 21.86 -11.35
CA LEU A 530 11.09 21.92 -11.00
C LEU A 530 11.86 22.99 -11.83
N PRO A 531 12.95 23.57 -11.30
CA PRO A 531 13.81 24.47 -12.06
C PRO A 531 14.40 23.82 -13.31
N ARG A 532 14.83 24.64 -14.27
CA ARG A 532 15.52 24.15 -15.49
C ARG A 532 16.99 23.89 -15.19
N GLY A 533 17.55 22.87 -15.81
CA GLY A 533 19.00 22.70 -15.88
C GLY A 533 19.66 23.83 -16.66
N ALA A 534 20.92 24.14 -16.34
CA ALA A 534 21.69 25.11 -17.09
C ALA A 534 21.83 24.66 -18.57
N GLY A 535 21.36 25.49 -19.52
CA GLY A 535 21.38 25.17 -20.94
C GLY A 535 20.29 24.19 -21.42
N GLU A 536 19.31 23.85 -20.57
CA GLU A 536 18.22 22.92 -20.91
C GLU A 536 17.22 23.55 -21.90
N SER A 537 17.07 22.93 -23.07
CA SER A 537 16.09 23.34 -24.09
C SER A 537 14.65 23.15 -23.62
N ASP A 538 13.69 23.82 -24.27
CA ASP A 538 12.26 23.68 -23.97
C ASP A 538 11.78 22.25 -24.05
N THR A 539 12.17 21.55 -25.12
CA THR A 539 11.82 20.14 -25.32
C THR A 539 12.41 19.24 -24.25
N ALA A 540 13.69 19.44 -23.88
CA ALA A 540 14.34 18.62 -22.86
C ALA A 540 13.69 18.82 -21.48
N TYR A 541 13.36 20.07 -21.13
CA TYR A 541 12.63 20.39 -19.91
C TYR A 541 11.24 19.75 -19.87
N GLU A 542 10.48 19.85 -20.96
CA GLU A 542 9.15 19.26 -21.06
C GLU A 542 9.17 17.74 -20.92
N GLN A 543 10.14 17.08 -21.56
CA GLN A 543 10.36 15.64 -21.45
C GLN A 543 10.70 15.24 -20.02
N ARG A 544 11.65 15.94 -19.38
CA ARG A 544 12.02 15.68 -17.99
C ARG A 544 10.83 15.90 -17.04
N MET A 545 10.07 16.98 -17.18
CA MET A 545 8.87 17.21 -16.36
C MET A 545 7.77 16.18 -16.61
N ALA A 546 7.61 15.69 -17.84
CA ALA A 546 6.67 14.62 -18.13
C ALA A 546 7.11 13.28 -17.50
N GLU A 547 8.42 13.00 -17.46
CA GLU A 547 8.95 11.82 -16.80
C GLU A 547 8.85 11.90 -15.27
N GLU A 548 9.27 13.03 -14.68
CA GLU A 548 9.12 13.27 -13.23
C GLU A 548 7.66 13.16 -12.81
N TRP A 549 6.75 13.80 -13.56
CA TRP A 549 5.32 13.70 -13.26
C TRP A 549 4.77 12.27 -13.34
N ARG A 550 5.26 11.47 -14.29
CA ARG A 550 4.90 10.05 -14.38
C ARG A 550 5.35 9.30 -13.13
N ARG A 551 6.60 9.50 -12.69
CA ARG A 551 7.13 8.87 -11.46
C ARG A 551 6.32 9.27 -10.23
N VAL A 552 5.98 10.55 -10.07
CA VAL A 552 5.16 10.99 -8.93
C VAL A 552 3.76 10.36 -8.97
N ARG A 553 3.17 10.20 -10.17
CA ARG A 553 1.86 9.53 -10.32
C ARG A 553 1.92 8.04 -10.00
N GLU A 554 2.96 7.35 -10.43
CA GLU A 554 3.18 5.94 -10.10
C GLU A 554 3.29 5.74 -8.57
N HIS A 555 3.82 6.73 -7.84
CA HIS A 555 3.98 6.73 -6.38
C HIS A 555 3.05 7.73 -5.66
N ALA A 556 1.88 8.02 -6.24
CA ALA A 556 0.95 9.01 -5.68
C ALA A 556 0.53 8.64 -4.25
N GLY A 557 0.28 7.35 -4.02
CA GLY A 557 -0.10 6.83 -2.72
C GLY A 557 0.97 6.96 -1.64
N ASP A 558 2.24 6.81 -1.97
CA ASP A 558 3.36 7.03 -1.03
C ASP A 558 3.36 8.48 -0.53
N ASN A 559 3.24 9.41 -1.49
CA ASN A 559 3.23 10.84 -1.22
C ASN A 559 1.97 11.27 -0.45
N ASP A 560 0.83 10.64 -0.72
CA ASP A 560 -0.41 10.88 0.02
C ASP A 560 -0.37 10.29 1.42
N MET A 561 0.23 9.10 1.62
CA MET A 561 0.31 8.47 2.93
C MET A 561 1.07 9.36 3.93
N VAL A 562 2.11 10.09 3.50
CA VAL A 562 2.79 11.11 4.33
C VAL A 562 1.81 12.12 4.91
N ARG A 563 0.77 12.50 4.16
CA ARG A 563 -0.23 13.51 4.58
C ARG A 563 -1.46 12.91 5.26
N GLN A 564 -1.82 11.68 4.91
CA GLN A 564 -3.13 11.10 5.23
C GLN A 564 -3.08 10.04 6.35
N TRP A 565 -1.90 9.51 6.70
CA TRP A 565 -1.77 8.37 7.62
C TRP A 565 -2.57 8.55 8.92
N SER A 566 -2.51 9.73 9.55
CA SER A 566 -3.16 9.97 10.85
C SER A 566 -4.69 10.03 10.76
N ARG A 567 -5.22 10.18 9.55
CA ARG A 567 -6.66 10.27 9.31
C ARG A 567 -7.30 8.89 9.11
N LEU A 568 -6.52 7.84 8.80
CA LEU A 568 -6.98 6.45 8.63
C LEU A 568 -7.55 5.86 9.94
N GLY A 569 -8.43 4.87 9.83
CA GLY A 569 -9.14 4.30 10.99
C GLY A 569 -8.38 3.20 11.73
N PHE A 570 -8.69 3.02 13.01
CA PHE A 570 -8.19 1.93 13.86
C PHE A 570 -9.18 0.76 13.87
N VAL A 571 -8.66 -0.46 13.74
CA VAL A 571 -9.45 -1.70 13.79
C VAL A 571 -9.51 -2.20 15.22
N VAL A 572 -10.71 -2.15 15.80
CA VAL A 572 -10.96 -2.39 17.23
C VAL A 572 -12.17 -3.30 17.45
N PRO A 573 -12.21 -4.07 18.54
CA PRO A 573 -13.31 -4.99 18.79
C PRO A 573 -14.61 -4.25 19.10
N ARG A 574 -15.70 -4.79 18.59
CA ARG A 574 -17.10 -4.45 18.88
C ARG A 574 -17.88 -5.73 19.11
N ARG A 575 -19.03 -5.62 19.79
CA ARG A 575 -19.95 -6.74 20.00
C ARG A 575 -21.09 -6.67 18.98
N ALA A 576 -21.23 -7.70 18.16
CA ALA A 576 -22.39 -7.85 17.29
C ALA A 576 -23.68 -8.13 18.09
N PRO A 577 -24.86 -7.98 17.47
CA PRO A 577 -26.16 -8.28 18.11
C PRO A 577 -26.27 -9.69 18.69
N ASP A 578 -25.59 -10.67 18.09
CA ASP A 578 -25.54 -12.07 18.55
C ASP A 578 -24.54 -12.29 19.71
N GLY A 579 -23.88 -11.22 20.17
CA GLY A 579 -22.85 -11.26 21.21
C GLY A 579 -21.44 -11.62 20.71
N GLY A 580 -21.28 -11.92 19.42
CA GLY A 580 -20.02 -12.25 18.77
C GLY A 580 -19.04 -11.08 18.74
N ARG A 581 -17.73 -11.40 18.73
CA ARG A 581 -16.66 -10.40 18.57
C ARG A 581 -16.47 -10.10 17.08
N VAL A 582 -16.57 -8.83 16.72
CA VAL A 582 -16.28 -8.32 15.38
C VAL A 582 -15.22 -7.23 15.51
N LEU A 583 -14.22 -7.23 14.63
CA LEU A 583 -13.24 -6.14 14.55
C LEU A 583 -13.71 -5.16 13.47
N VAL A 584 -13.82 -3.89 13.85
CA VAL A 584 -14.43 -2.81 13.05
C VAL A 584 -13.42 -1.68 12.91
N GLU A 585 -13.30 -1.10 11.71
CA GLU A 585 -12.55 0.14 11.51
C GLU A 585 -13.35 1.32 12.06
N THR A 586 -12.77 2.05 13.01
CA THR A 586 -13.39 3.17 13.72
C THR A 586 -12.45 4.36 13.73
N GLU A 587 -12.94 5.55 14.10
CA GLU A 587 -12.14 6.78 14.21
C GLU A 587 -11.48 7.23 12.88
N ARG A 588 -11.92 6.68 11.74
CA ARG A 588 -11.53 7.16 10.41
C ARG A 588 -12.15 8.54 10.18
N ALA A 589 -11.37 9.51 9.68
CA ALA A 589 -11.94 10.80 9.34
C ALA A 589 -12.90 10.69 8.14
N ALA A 590 -13.99 11.45 8.15
CA ALA A 590 -15.04 11.36 7.13
C ALA A 590 -14.56 11.69 5.70
N HIS A 591 -13.44 12.41 5.56
CA HIS A 591 -12.92 12.91 4.27
C HIS A 591 -11.52 12.40 3.93
N VAL A 592 -11.09 11.28 4.51
CA VAL A 592 -9.77 10.73 4.15
C VAL A 592 -9.81 10.19 2.74
N GLY A 593 -9.07 10.87 1.88
CA GLY A 593 -8.83 10.40 0.54
C GLY A 593 -10.06 10.40 -0.35
N LEU A 594 -11.07 11.23 -0.08
CA LEU A 594 -12.18 11.34 -1.01
C LEU A 594 -11.63 11.73 -2.39
N SER A 595 -11.87 10.88 -3.37
CA SER A 595 -11.57 11.17 -4.77
C SER A 595 -12.43 12.37 -5.23
N ASP A 596 -11.99 13.07 -6.27
CA ASP A 596 -12.80 14.16 -6.83
C ASP A 596 -14.19 13.68 -7.29
N ARG A 597 -14.34 12.39 -7.64
CA ARG A 597 -15.65 11.76 -7.92
C ARG A 597 -16.57 11.71 -6.71
N GLU A 598 -16.01 11.39 -5.55
CA GLU A 598 -16.78 11.34 -4.31
C GLU A 598 -17.15 12.74 -3.84
N TRP A 599 -16.23 13.71 -3.97
CA TRP A 599 -16.56 15.13 -3.78
C TRP A 599 -17.67 15.57 -4.73
N PHE A 600 -17.54 15.27 -6.02
CA PHE A 600 -18.54 15.58 -7.03
C PHE A 600 -19.92 15.00 -6.70
N TYR A 601 -20.00 13.74 -6.26
CA TYR A 601 -21.28 13.13 -5.90
C TYR A 601 -21.85 13.71 -4.59
N THR A 602 -21.04 13.82 -3.55
CA THR A 602 -21.50 14.23 -2.22
C THR A 602 -21.94 15.70 -2.19
N LEU A 603 -21.23 16.59 -2.88
CA LEU A 603 -21.54 18.03 -2.94
C LEU A 603 -22.74 18.38 -3.83
N GLN A 604 -23.25 17.43 -4.61
CA GLN A 604 -24.55 17.54 -5.28
C GLN A 604 -25.72 17.19 -4.34
N HIS A 605 -25.48 16.57 -3.19
CA HIS A 605 -26.52 16.20 -2.22
C HIS A 605 -26.21 16.77 -0.82
N PRO A 606 -26.14 18.10 -0.67
CA PRO A 606 -25.78 18.74 0.60
C PRO A 606 -26.69 18.31 1.76
N ASP A 607 -27.97 18.02 1.51
CA ASP A 607 -28.91 17.55 2.53
C ASP A 607 -28.60 16.14 3.08
N ARG A 608 -27.90 15.31 2.29
CA ARG A 608 -27.52 13.94 2.66
C ARG A 608 -26.12 13.86 3.26
N PHE A 609 -25.29 14.86 2.97
CA PHE A 609 -23.85 14.90 3.25
C PHE A 609 -23.43 16.25 3.87
N PRO A 610 -24.08 16.69 4.97
CA PRO A 610 -23.82 18.00 5.57
C PRO A 610 -22.39 18.16 6.08
N GLU A 611 -21.74 17.06 6.46
CA GLU A 611 -20.33 17.07 6.88
C GLU A 611 -19.38 17.35 5.71
N GLN A 612 -19.66 16.86 4.49
CA GLN A 612 -18.89 17.17 3.29
C GLN A 612 -19.10 18.63 2.88
N VAL A 613 -20.30 19.19 3.06
CA VAL A 613 -20.52 20.63 2.88
C VAL A 613 -19.60 21.42 3.80
N ALA A 614 -19.56 21.11 5.10
CA ALA A 614 -18.68 21.80 6.04
C ALA A 614 -17.19 21.65 5.68
N ALA A 615 -16.75 20.45 5.29
CA ALA A 615 -15.37 20.16 4.96
C ALA A 615 -14.91 20.74 3.61
N SER A 616 -15.84 20.96 2.68
CA SER A 616 -15.54 21.53 1.36
C SER A 616 -14.93 22.94 1.43
N ARG A 617 -15.09 23.68 2.54
CA ARG A 617 -14.38 24.94 2.78
C ARG A 617 -12.87 24.79 2.71
N GLU A 618 -12.34 23.74 3.34
CA GLU A 618 -10.90 23.49 3.35
C GLU A 618 -10.41 22.98 1.99
N TYR A 619 -11.25 22.21 1.29
CA TYR A 619 -10.99 21.83 -0.10
C TYR A 619 -10.84 23.08 -1.00
N VAL A 620 -11.76 24.04 -0.89
CA VAL A 620 -11.71 25.32 -1.63
C VAL A 620 -10.46 26.11 -1.26
N ARG A 621 -10.15 26.27 0.04
CA ARG A 621 -8.94 27.00 0.47
C ARG A 621 -7.65 26.38 -0.05
N LYS A 622 -7.57 25.04 -0.11
CA LYS A 622 -6.42 24.34 -0.68
C LYS A 622 -6.25 24.68 -2.17
N VAL A 623 -7.33 24.59 -2.96
CA VAL A 623 -7.31 24.95 -4.38
C VAL A 623 -6.89 26.41 -4.59
N LEU A 624 -7.41 27.32 -3.77
CA LEU A 624 -7.03 28.74 -3.81
C LEU A 624 -5.55 28.96 -3.43
N ALA A 625 -5.02 28.23 -2.45
CA ALA A 625 -3.62 28.32 -2.06
C ALA A 625 -2.69 27.83 -3.19
N ASP A 626 -3.05 26.75 -3.88
CA ASP A 626 -2.33 26.25 -5.05
C ASP A 626 -2.33 27.29 -6.18
N ALA A 627 -3.49 27.94 -6.42
CA ALA A 627 -3.61 29.04 -7.36
C ALA A 627 -2.69 30.23 -7.01
N VAL A 628 -2.63 30.62 -5.74
CA VAL A 628 -1.71 31.67 -5.25
C VAL A 628 -0.25 31.29 -5.52
N ALA A 629 0.12 30.04 -5.27
CA ALA A 629 1.48 29.56 -5.54
C ALA A 629 1.81 29.63 -7.04
N VAL A 630 0.84 29.32 -7.92
CA VAL A 630 0.99 29.48 -9.38
C VAL A 630 1.28 30.93 -9.74
N GLN A 631 0.49 31.87 -9.23
CA GLN A 631 0.58 33.29 -9.58
C GLN A 631 1.95 33.93 -9.28
N HIS A 632 2.60 33.47 -8.21
CA HIS A 632 3.88 34.01 -7.75
C HIS A 632 5.10 33.29 -8.34
N SER A 633 4.89 32.26 -9.18
CA SER A 633 6.00 31.59 -9.84
C SER A 633 6.72 32.53 -10.82
N PRO A 634 8.07 32.58 -10.81
CA PRO A 634 8.84 33.46 -11.70
C PRO A 634 8.55 33.27 -13.20
N ARG A 635 7.96 32.13 -13.57
CA ARG A 635 7.68 31.72 -14.96
C ARG A 635 6.22 31.88 -15.38
N THR A 636 5.36 32.43 -14.51
CA THR A 636 3.94 32.61 -14.81
C THR A 636 3.73 33.65 -15.92
N PRO A 637 2.87 33.38 -16.93
CA PRO A 637 2.56 34.34 -17.98
C PRO A 637 2.06 35.66 -17.43
N LEU A 638 2.35 36.77 -18.11
CA LEU A 638 1.90 38.10 -17.67
C LEU A 638 0.38 38.14 -17.43
N THR A 639 -0.41 37.46 -18.25
CA THR A 639 -1.88 37.37 -18.14
C THR A 639 -2.36 36.72 -16.85
N GLN A 640 -1.50 35.95 -16.16
CA GLN A 640 -1.82 35.23 -14.93
C GLN A 640 -1.16 35.83 -13.68
N ARG A 641 -0.21 36.76 -13.85
CA ARG A 641 0.49 37.39 -12.73
C ARG A 641 -0.43 38.35 -11.97
N PRO A 642 -0.25 38.44 -10.63
CA PRO A 642 -0.99 39.40 -9.83
C PRO A 642 -0.60 40.82 -10.26
N PHE A 643 -1.56 41.73 -10.19
CA PHE A 643 -1.35 43.15 -10.47
C PHE A 643 -2.19 43.99 -9.51
N ARG A 644 -1.78 45.24 -9.32
CA ARG A 644 -2.53 46.19 -8.49
C ARG A 644 -3.79 46.61 -9.22
N TYR A 645 -4.93 46.58 -8.54
CA TYR A 645 -6.19 47.01 -9.12
C TYR A 645 -6.23 48.54 -9.26
N THR A 646 -6.51 48.96 -10.49
CA THR A 646 -7.26 50.17 -10.83
C THR A 646 -8.25 49.76 -11.92
N ARG A 647 -9.27 50.58 -12.19
CA ARG A 647 -10.21 50.30 -13.27
C ARG A 647 -9.48 50.17 -14.61
N GLU A 648 -8.53 51.06 -14.87
CA GLU A 648 -7.71 51.07 -16.09
C GLU A 648 -6.84 49.81 -16.19
N ASN A 649 -6.16 49.40 -15.10
CA ASN A 649 -5.35 48.18 -15.12
C ASN A 649 -6.17 46.91 -15.35
N LEU A 650 -7.41 46.86 -14.83
CA LEU A 650 -8.34 45.76 -15.07
C LEU A 650 -8.70 45.72 -16.56
N GLU A 651 -9.13 46.85 -17.12
CA GLU A 651 -9.51 46.97 -18.54
C GLU A 651 -8.34 46.59 -19.46
N GLU A 652 -7.13 47.14 -19.23
CA GLU A 652 -5.93 46.79 -20.00
C GLU A 652 -5.59 45.29 -19.91
N ARG A 653 -5.74 44.68 -18.72
CA ARG A 653 -5.51 43.25 -18.55
C ARG A 653 -6.52 42.42 -19.32
N LEU A 654 -7.80 42.77 -19.25
CA LEU A 654 -8.88 42.08 -19.93
C LEU A 654 -8.76 42.20 -21.46
N ASP A 655 -8.38 43.38 -21.97
CA ASP A 655 -8.10 43.60 -23.39
C ASP A 655 -6.90 42.78 -23.88
N LEU A 656 -5.84 42.69 -23.07
CA LEU A 656 -4.68 41.86 -23.39
C LEU A 656 -5.05 40.37 -23.48
N ILE A 657 -5.86 39.88 -22.54
CA ILE A 657 -6.34 38.49 -22.52
C ILE A 657 -7.21 38.24 -23.76
N TYR A 658 -8.22 39.08 -23.98
CA TYR A 658 -9.16 38.96 -25.09
C TYR A 658 -8.44 39.00 -26.44
N THR A 659 -7.52 39.95 -26.63
CA THR A 659 -6.74 40.08 -27.87
C THR A 659 -5.90 38.82 -28.16
N ARG A 660 -5.29 38.21 -27.13
CA ARG A 660 -4.53 36.97 -27.29
C ARG A 660 -5.42 35.80 -27.67
N LEU A 661 -6.59 35.67 -27.05
CA LEU A 661 -7.55 34.62 -27.38
C LEU A 661 -8.11 34.80 -28.80
N ALA A 662 -8.44 36.02 -29.20
CA ALA A 662 -8.86 36.33 -30.56
C ALA A 662 -7.78 35.96 -31.59
N GLN A 663 -6.51 36.32 -31.33
CA GLN A 663 -5.39 35.94 -32.20
C GLN A 663 -5.20 34.42 -32.28
N LYS A 664 -5.38 33.70 -31.16
CA LYS A 664 -5.30 32.23 -31.12
C LYS A 664 -6.45 31.60 -31.92
N ALA A 665 -7.67 32.11 -31.78
CA ALA A 665 -8.84 31.66 -32.51
C ALA A 665 -8.68 31.92 -34.03
N ASP A 666 -8.27 33.12 -34.43
CA ASP A 666 -8.02 33.48 -35.84
C ASP A 666 -6.92 32.62 -36.49
N ALA A 667 -5.93 32.20 -35.70
CA ALA A 667 -4.84 31.35 -36.16
C ALA A 667 -5.17 29.85 -36.18
N TYR A 668 -6.32 29.44 -35.65
CA TYR A 668 -6.71 28.04 -35.58
C TYR A 668 -7.04 27.48 -36.97
N ASP A 669 -6.60 26.25 -37.24
CA ASP A 669 -6.95 25.51 -38.45
C ASP A 669 -7.29 24.07 -38.04
N PRO A 670 -8.58 23.65 -38.07
CA PRO A 670 -8.97 22.30 -37.64
C PRO A 670 -8.30 21.21 -38.47
N ARG A 671 -7.81 21.51 -39.68
CA ARG A 671 -7.07 20.55 -40.52
C ARG A 671 -5.65 20.28 -40.02
N ARG A 672 -5.13 21.16 -39.15
CA ARG A 672 -3.81 21.05 -38.52
C ARG A 672 -3.88 20.59 -37.07
N GLU A 673 -5.07 20.30 -36.57
CA GLU A 673 -5.28 19.77 -35.22
C GLU A 673 -4.59 18.41 -35.08
N ARG A 674 -3.57 18.37 -34.22
CA ARG A 674 -2.76 17.15 -34.02
C ARG A 674 -3.28 16.28 -32.90
N PHE A 675 -4.02 16.86 -31.96
CA PHE A 675 -4.34 16.20 -30.69
C PHE A 675 -5.64 15.41 -30.71
N SER A 676 -6.61 15.81 -31.53
CA SER A 676 -7.89 15.12 -31.70
C SER A 676 -8.27 14.97 -33.17
N PRO A 677 -7.47 14.23 -33.96
CA PRO A 677 -7.60 14.22 -35.43
C PRO A 677 -8.80 13.41 -35.94
N THR A 678 -9.48 12.65 -35.08
CA THR A 678 -10.58 11.76 -35.48
C THR A 678 -11.90 12.14 -34.83
N ARG A 679 -13.01 11.82 -35.51
CA ARG A 679 -14.34 11.96 -34.93
C ARG A 679 -14.47 11.21 -33.60
N ALA A 680 -13.87 10.02 -33.48
CA ALA A 680 -13.91 9.22 -32.26
C ALA A 680 -13.18 9.90 -31.09
N SER A 681 -11.99 10.45 -31.32
CA SER A 681 -11.24 11.18 -30.27
C SER A 681 -11.97 12.45 -29.82
N ILE A 682 -12.70 13.12 -30.73
CA ILE A 682 -13.54 14.27 -30.39
C ILE A 682 -14.76 13.85 -29.55
N VAL A 683 -15.42 12.75 -29.90
CA VAL A 683 -16.51 12.19 -29.09
C VAL A 683 -16.02 11.82 -27.70
N GLU A 684 -14.82 11.24 -27.59
CA GLU A 684 -14.21 10.92 -26.30
C GLU A 684 -13.92 12.19 -25.50
N ARG A 685 -13.38 13.24 -26.11
CA ARG A 685 -13.20 14.55 -25.47
C ARG A 685 -14.53 15.09 -24.91
N LEU A 686 -15.60 15.05 -25.68
CA LEU A 686 -16.94 15.50 -25.23
C LEU A 686 -17.47 14.62 -24.08
N ARG A 687 -17.25 13.31 -24.14
CA ARG A 687 -17.61 12.41 -23.02
C ARG A 687 -16.87 12.81 -21.74
N GLN A 688 -15.55 13.03 -21.83
CA GLN A 688 -14.74 13.41 -20.66
C GLN A 688 -15.10 14.78 -20.09
N MET A 689 -15.59 15.72 -20.91
CA MET A 689 -16.07 17.02 -20.45
C MET A 689 -17.47 16.99 -19.81
N ALA A 690 -18.17 15.85 -19.86
CA ALA A 690 -19.55 15.74 -19.40
C ALA A 690 -19.76 16.09 -17.91
N PRO A 691 -18.88 15.70 -16.95
CA PRO A 691 -19.07 16.09 -15.55
C PRO A 691 -19.10 17.61 -15.33
N PHE A 692 -18.38 18.37 -16.15
CA PHE A 692 -18.37 19.83 -16.10
C PHE A 692 -19.55 20.43 -16.85
N ASN A 693 -19.70 20.13 -18.15
CA ASN A 693 -20.72 20.78 -19.00
C ASN A 693 -22.17 20.38 -18.68
N LEU A 694 -22.40 19.24 -17.99
CA LEU A 694 -23.74 18.89 -17.50
C LEU A 694 -24.11 19.66 -16.22
N LEU A 695 -23.14 20.31 -15.58
CA LEU A 695 -23.31 21.15 -14.39
C LEU A 695 -23.09 22.63 -14.70
N ASP A 696 -23.35 23.05 -15.93
CA ASP A 696 -23.15 24.44 -16.30
C ASP A 696 -24.03 25.39 -15.45
N GLY A 697 -23.47 26.54 -15.09
CA GLY A 697 -24.05 27.48 -14.12
C GLY A 697 -23.98 27.06 -12.64
N VAL A 698 -23.52 25.84 -12.28
CA VAL A 698 -23.59 25.33 -10.89
C VAL A 698 -22.85 26.19 -9.87
N TRP A 699 -21.82 26.95 -10.29
CA TRP A 699 -21.01 27.77 -9.39
C TRP A 699 -21.80 28.93 -8.77
N LEU A 700 -22.93 29.33 -9.38
CA LEU A 700 -23.81 30.41 -8.92
C LEU A 700 -25.12 29.92 -8.26
N ARG A 701 -25.32 28.60 -8.12
CA ARG A 701 -26.61 28.01 -7.68
C ARG A 701 -27.14 28.50 -6.32
N HIS A 702 -26.27 29.02 -5.45
CA HIS A 702 -26.62 29.56 -4.12
C HIS A 702 -26.37 31.07 -4.00
N ILE A 703 -26.10 31.78 -5.10
CA ILE A 703 -25.67 33.19 -5.05
C ILE A 703 -26.74 34.13 -4.47
N THR A 704 -28.03 33.74 -4.48
CA THR A 704 -29.15 34.59 -4.05
C THR A 704 -29.99 34.04 -2.88
N GLU A 705 -29.50 33.06 -2.11
CA GLU A 705 -30.33 32.39 -1.09
C GLU A 705 -31.06 33.36 -0.12
N ALA A 706 -32.39 33.38 -0.23
CA ALA A 706 -33.39 33.99 0.67
C ALA A 706 -33.10 35.41 1.23
N ARG A 707 -32.38 36.26 0.49
CA ARG A 707 -32.06 37.65 0.86
C ARG A 707 -32.58 38.67 -0.16
N PRO A 708 -32.75 39.95 0.21
CA PRO A 708 -32.94 41.03 -0.77
C PRO A 708 -31.77 41.04 -1.75
N ILE A 709 -32.09 41.17 -3.04
CA ILE A 709 -31.10 41.20 -4.12
C ILE A 709 -30.63 42.65 -4.33
N ASP A 710 -29.32 42.84 -4.37
CA ASP A 710 -28.68 44.12 -4.77
C ASP A 710 -28.23 44.05 -6.24
N ASP A 711 -27.65 45.14 -6.75
CA ASP A 711 -27.24 45.25 -8.16
C ASP A 711 -26.18 44.20 -8.52
N ILE A 712 -25.23 43.89 -7.63
CA ILE A 712 -24.17 42.90 -7.88
C ILE A 712 -24.78 41.50 -7.98
N HIS A 713 -25.63 41.12 -7.02
CA HIS A 713 -26.30 39.82 -7.03
C HIS A 713 -27.31 39.69 -8.18
N ALA A 714 -27.92 40.79 -8.63
CA ALA A 714 -28.82 40.80 -9.79
C ALA A 714 -28.08 40.49 -11.09
N LEU A 715 -26.85 41.00 -11.27
CA LEU A 715 -25.99 40.66 -12.41
C LEU A 715 -25.64 39.17 -12.41
N LEU A 716 -25.17 38.64 -11.27
CA LEU A 716 -24.81 37.22 -11.15
C LEU A 716 -26.03 36.29 -11.30
N PHE A 717 -27.18 36.67 -10.76
CA PHE A 717 -28.42 35.94 -10.94
C PHE A 717 -28.89 35.92 -12.39
N THR A 718 -28.62 36.99 -13.15
CA THR A 718 -28.93 37.06 -14.58
C THR A 718 -28.08 36.07 -15.38
N ILE A 719 -26.80 35.93 -15.04
CA ILE A 719 -25.94 34.89 -15.62
C ILE A 719 -26.52 33.51 -15.29
N TRP A 720 -26.68 33.20 -13.99
CA TRP A 720 -27.17 31.90 -13.54
C TRP A 720 -28.52 31.49 -14.15
N LYS A 721 -29.50 32.41 -14.20
CA LYS A 721 -30.83 32.08 -14.73
C LYS A 721 -30.76 31.73 -16.22
N GLU A 722 -29.86 32.36 -16.98
CA GLU A 722 -29.67 32.09 -18.41
C GLU A 722 -28.98 30.74 -18.64
N GLU A 723 -27.97 30.41 -17.84
CA GLU A 723 -27.31 29.08 -17.84
C GLU A 723 -28.32 27.93 -17.65
N VAL A 724 -29.25 28.09 -16.70
CA VAL A 724 -30.30 27.09 -16.45
C VAL A 724 -31.49 27.20 -17.40
N GLY A 725 -31.44 28.09 -18.41
CA GLY A 725 -32.38 28.21 -19.52
C GLY A 725 -33.57 29.14 -19.30
N ASP A 726 -33.58 29.95 -18.24
CA ASP A 726 -34.61 30.95 -17.89
C ASP A 726 -36.06 30.40 -17.97
N GLY A 727 -36.24 29.17 -17.48
CA GLY A 727 -37.52 28.45 -17.51
C GLY A 727 -37.86 27.77 -18.85
N ASN A 728 -36.99 27.83 -19.85
CA ASN A 728 -37.11 27.13 -21.12
C ASN A 728 -36.09 25.97 -21.23
N PRO A 729 -36.52 24.70 -21.14
CA PRO A 729 -35.63 23.55 -21.24
C PRO A 729 -34.83 23.46 -22.55
N ALA A 730 -35.30 24.08 -23.64
CA ALA A 730 -34.58 24.11 -24.92
C ALA A 730 -33.37 25.06 -24.92
N LEU A 731 -33.32 25.97 -23.94
CA LEU A 731 -32.20 26.90 -23.73
C LEU A 731 -31.33 26.49 -22.53
N ASN A 732 -31.70 25.44 -21.79
CA ASN A 732 -30.92 24.96 -20.67
C ASN A 732 -29.60 24.34 -21.17
N HIS A 733 -28.47 24.81 -20.65
CA HIS A 733 -27.14 24.42 -21.11
C HIS A 733 -26.88 22.93 -20.92
N SER A 734 -27.20 22.38 -19.74
CA SER A 734 -27.09 20.95 -19.45
C SER A 734 -27.92 20.09 -20.40
N ALA A 735 -29.15 20.52 -20.73
CA ALA A 735 -30.04 19.81 -21.66
C ALA A 735 -29.51 19.85 -23.11
N LEU A 736 -28.94 20.97 -23.54
CA LEU A 736 -28.28 21.09 -24.84
C LEU A 736 -27.06 20.18 -24.93
N TYR A 737 -26.22 20.15 -23.89
CA TYR A 737 -25.05 19.28 -23.85
C TYR A 737 -25.43 17.79 -23.80
N GLN A 738 -26.42 17.43 -22.99
CA GLN A 738 -26.96 16.08 -22.96
C GLN A 738 -27.53 15.66 -24.33
N GLY A 739 -28.22 16.58 -25.00
CA GLY A 739 -28.70 16.40 -26.37
C GLY A 739 -27.57 16.12 -27.36
N LEU A 740 -26.47 16.87 -27.27
CA LEU A 740 -25.25 16.64 -28.07
C LEU A 740 -24.67 15.25 -27.80
N LEU A 741 -24.51 14.83 -26.55
CA LEU A 741 -24.01 13.50 -26.20
C LEU A 741 -24.90 12.38 -26.77
N HIS A 742 -26.22 12.51 -26.64
CA HIS A 742 -27.17 11.52 -27.19
C HIS A 742 -27.10 11.42 -28.72
N GLN A 743 -26.95 12.54 -29.44
CA GLN A 743 -26.75 12.53 -30.90
C GLN A 743 -25.47 11.79 -31.31
N LEU A 744 -24.46 11.79 -30.43
CA LEU A 744 -23.20 11.08 -30.62
C LEU A 744 -23.23 9.63 -30.13
N GLY A 745 -24.37 9.14 -29.63
CA GLY A 745 -24.52 7.79 -29.08
C GLY A 745 -23.94 7.61 -27.67
N VAL A 746 -23.67 8.70 -26.96
CA VAL A 746 -23.15 8.67 -25.58
C VAL A 746 -24.32 8.85 -24.62
N PHE A 747 -24.66 7.78 -23.89
CA PHE A 747 -25.74 7.77 -22.89
C PHE A 747 -25.16 7.56 -21.50
N LEU A 748 -25.08 8.64 -20.73
CA LEU A 748 -24.59 8.61 -19.34
C LEU A 748 -25.78 8.53 -18.37
N PRO A 749 -25.60 7.96 -17.16
CA PRO A 749 -26.60 8.06 -16.10
C PRO A 749 -26.92 9.53 -15.74
N PRO A 750 -27.96 9.80 -14.95
CA PRO A 750 -28.18 11.15 -14.40
C PRO A 750 -26.92 11.69 -13.71
N VAL A 751 -26.56 12.95 -13.97
CA VAL A 751 -25.30 13.57 -13.52
C VAL A 751 -25.15 13.59 -12.00
N ASP A 752 -26.26 13.66 -11.29
CA ASP A 752 -26.36 13.61 -9.83
C ASP A 752 -26.33 12.17 -9.29
N SER A 753 -26.36 11.13 -10.12
CA SER A 753 -26.37 9.76 -9.61
C SER A 753 -24.98 9.26 -9.21
N HIS A 754 -24.92 8.41 -8.18
CA HIS A 754 -23.68 7.71 -7.82
C HIS A 754 -23.15 6.85 -9.00
N ALA A 755 -24.06 6.35 -9.84
CA ALA A 755 -23.71 5.58 -11.03
C ALA A 755 -22.95 6.42 -12.08
N PHE A 756 -23.21 7.73 -12.18
CA PHE A 756 -22.45 8.64 -13.02
C PHE A 756 -21.04 8.87 -12.48
N ALA A 757 -20.94 9.20 -11.19
CA ALA A 757 -19.64 9.44 -10.54
C ALA A 757 -18.71 8.22 -10.61
N ARG A 758 -19.26 7.00 -10.61
CA ARG A 758 -18.50 5.74 -10.67
C ARG A 758 -18.30 5.16 -12.09
N ARG A 759 -18.58 5.92 -13.16
CA ARG A 759 -18.33 5.44 -14.53
C ARG A 759 -16.82 5.25 -14.77
N PRO A 760 -16.37 4.03 -15.12
CA PRO A 760 -14.96 3.76 -15.37
C PRO A 760 -14.46 4.36 -16.69
N GLU A 761 -15.36 4.71 -17.61
CA GLU A 761 -14.96 5.34 -18.88
C GLU A 761 -14.65 6.83 -18.74
N LEU A 762 -15.07 7.48 -17.64
CA LEU A 762 -14.68 8.85 -17.35
C LEU A 762 -13.32 8.82 -16.62
N LEU A 763 -12.44 9.78 -16.88
CA LEU A 763 -11.18 9.96 -16.16
C LEU A 763 -11.44 10.56 -14.77
N ASP A 764 -10.60 10.26 -13.79
CA ASP A 764 -10.73 10.87 -12.45
C ASP A 764 -10.57 12.39 -12.50
N SER A 765 -9.65 12.88 -13.33
CA SER A 765 -9.41 14.30 -13.57
C SER A 765 -10.58 15.03 -14.24
N ALA A 766 -11.56 14.31 -14.80
CA ALA A 766 -12.79 14.91 -15.32
C ALA A 766 -13.67 15.51 -14.21
N PHE A 767 -13.49 15.07 -12.97
CA PHE A 767 -14.30 15.47 -11.83
C PHE A 767 -13.70 16.62 -11.01
N THR A 768 -12.43 16.96 -11.21
CA THR A 768 -11.70 17.94 -10.36
C THR A 768 -12.29 19.34 -10.43
N VAL A 769 -12.43 19.89 -11.64
CA VAL A 769 -13.01 21.22 -11.84
C VAL A 769 -14.48 21.29 -11.39
N PRO A 770 -15.38 20.36 -11.76
CA PRO A 770 -16.76 20.42 -11.28
C PRO A 770 -16.87 20.17 -9.77
N ALA A 771 -16.02 19.34 -9.16
CA ALA A 771 -15.97 19.21 -7.70
C ALA A 771 -15.60 20.53 -7.02
N PHE A 772 -14.62 21.28 -7.56
CA PHE A 772 -14.30 22.63 -7.11
C PHE A 772 -15.46 23.61 -7.28
N ALA A 773 -16.12 23.64 -8.44
CA ALA A 773 -17.29 24.49 -8.68
C ALA A 773 -18.45 24.20 -7.71
N LEU A 774 -18.72 22.92 -7.46
CA LEU A 774 -19.71 22.48 -6.46
C LEU A 774 -19.32 22.90 -5.04
N ALA A 775 -18.04 22.77 -4.69
CA ALA A 775 -17.53 23.11 -3.35
C ALA A 775 -17.59 24.61 -3.07
N ILE A 776 -17.10 25.45 -3.98
CA ILE A 776 -17.07 26.90 -3.78
C ILE A 776 -18.48 27.50 -3.78
N SER A 777 -19.39 26.98 -4.60
CA SER A 777 -20.79 27.45 -4.65
C SER A 777 -21.57 27.22 -3.36
N LEU A 778 -21.15 26.29 -2.50
CA LEU A 778 -21.81 26.02 -1.21
C LEU A 778 -21.45 27.04 -0.13
N HIS A 779 -20.46 27.91 -0.35
CA HIS A 779 -20.05 28.94 0.61
C HIS A 779 -19.96 30.33 -0.06
N PRO A 780 -21.05 30.81 -0.68
CA PRO A 780 -21.02 32.01 -1.50
C PRO A 780 -20.72 33.27 -0.68
N GLU A 781 -21.06 33.30 0.60
CA GLU A 781 -20.73 34.43 1.50
C GLU A 781 -19.25 34.47 1.85
N GLU A 782 -18.64 33.31 2.10
CA GLU A 782 -17.24 33.22 2.50
C GLU A 782 -16.33 33.51 1.31
N PHE A 783 -16.60 32.92 0.14
CA PHE A 783 -15.77 33.00 -1.07
C PHE A 783 -16.35 33.93 -2.15
N PHE A 784 -17.14 34.94 -1.75
CA PHE A 784 -17.79 35.84 -2.70
C PHE A 784 -16.83 36.49 -3.72
N PRO A 785 -15.70 37.10 -3.30
CA PRO A 785 -14.76 37.69 -4.26
C PRO A 785 -14.15 36.65 -5.20
N GLU A 786 -13.80 35.47 -4.68
CA GLU A 786 -13.29 34.37 -5.51
C GLU A 786 -14.32 33.89 -6.54
N LEU A 787 -15.61 33.83 -6.18
CA LEU A 787 -16.71 33.53 -7.11
C LEU A 787 -16.85 34.58 -8.21
N LEU A 788 -16.69 35.86 -7.90
CA LEU A 788 -16.66 36.93 -8.91
C LEU A 788 -15.52 36.69 -9.92
N GLY A 789 -14.32 36.35 -9.41
CA GLY A 789 -13.17 36.05 -10.25
C GLY A 789 -13.34 34.81 -11.12
N MET A 790 -13.90 33.74 -10.54
CA MET A 790 -14.22 32.51 -11.26
C MET A 790 -15.26 32.77 -12.37
N THR A 791 -16.30 33.55 -12.06
CA THR A 791 -17.32 33.95 -13.04
C THR A 791 -16.67 34.75 -14.18
N LEU A 792 -15.83 35.73 -13.85
CA LEU A 792 -15.11 36.49 -14.88
C LEU A 792 -14.27 35.58 -15.81
N TRP A 793 -13.61 34.55 -15.29
CA TRP A 793 -12.85 33.63 -16.15
C TRP A 793 -13.76 32.88 -17.12
N LEU A 794 -14.84 32.28 -16.59
CA LEU A 794 -15.78 31.45 -17.36
C LEU A 794 -16.40 32.25 -18.51
N GLU A 795 -16.79 33.48 -18.23
CA GLU A 795 -17.50 34.31 -19.19
C GLU A 795 -16.57 35.12 -20.12
N TRP A 796 -15.42 35.59 -19.62
CA TRP A 796 -14.55 36.48 -20.41
C TRP A 796 -13.63 35.74 -21.39
N GLU A 797 -13.18 34.52 -21.05
CA GLU A 797 -12.27 33.74 -21.90
C GLU A 797 -13.00 32.91 -22.99
N VAL A 798 -14.26 33.24 -23.30
CA VAL A 798 -15.12 32.50 -24.22
C VAL A 798 -14.52 32.26 -25.62
N LEU A 799 -13.64 33.12 -26.10
CA LEU A 799 -12.97 32.93 -27.39
C LEU A 799 -12.06 31.69 -27.43
N ASP A 800 -11.66 31.13 -26.29
CA ASP A 800 -10.92 29.85 -26.25
C ASP A 800 -11.80 28.65 -26.65
N VAL A 801 -13.12 28.84 -26.71
CA VAL A 801 -14.09 27.84 -27.16
C VAL A 801 -14.18 27.78 -28.70
N VAL A 802 -13.82 28.86 -29.41
CA VAL A 802 -13.91 28.95 -30.88
C VAL A 802 -13.20 27.78 -31.58
N PRO A 803 -11.93 27.43 -31.25
CA PRO A 803 -11.27 26.25 -31.83
C PRO A 803 -12.07 24.95 -31.67
N THR A 804 -12.75 24.77 -30.54
CA THR A 804 -13.56 23.58 -30.29
C THR A 804 -14.81 23.56 -31.18
N ALA A 805 -15.50 24.69 -31.33
CA ALA A 805 -16.65 24.79 -32.22
C ALA A 805 -16.28 24.52 -33.69
N GLU A 806 -15.18 25.11 -34.18
CA GLU A 806 -14.70 24.89 -35.54
C GLU A 806 -14.26 23.44 -35.79
N LEU A 807 -13.62 22.81 -34.81
CA LEU A 807 -13.25 21.39 -34.88
C LEU A 807 -14.49 20.48 -34.97
N LEU A 808 -15.53 20.77 -34.20
CA LEU A 808 -16.79 20.01 -34.24
C LEU A 808 -17.46 20.14 -35.61
N ASP A 809 -17.57 21.37 -36.13
CA ASP A 809 -18.13 21.64 -37.45
C ASP A 809 -17.34 20.93 -38.56
N HIS A 810 -16.01 20.93 -38.47
CA HIS A 810 -15.14 20.24 -39.42
C HIS A 810 -15.43 18.73 -39.49
N HIS A 811 -15.79 18.11 -38.37
CA HIS A 811 -16.12 16.69 -38.29
C HIS A 811 -17.63 16.39 -38.36
N GLY A 812 -18.46 17.38 -38.70
CA GLY A 812 -19.91 17.22 -38.82
C GLY A 812 -20.59 16.88 -37.49
N ILE A 813 -20.06 17.38 -36.38
CA ILE A 813 -20.65 17.27 -35.04
C ILE A 813 -21.35 18.59 -34.71
N ASP A 814 -22.54 18.51 -34.09
CA ASP A 814 -23.30 19.67 -33.66
C ASP A 814 -22.51 20.53 -32.67
N SER A 815 -22.21 21.77 -33.06
CA SER A 815 -21.44 22.74 -32.27
C SER A 815 -22.30 23.78 -31.55
N ARG A 816 -23.64 23.66 -31.58
CA ARG A 816 -24.57 24.69 -31.07
C ARG A 816 -24.34 25.06 -29.61
N PHE A 817 -24.06 24.07 -28.75
CA PHE A 817 -23.72 24.31 -27.34
C PHE A 817 -22.56 25.32 -27.21
N PHE A 818 -21.45 25.07 -27.90
CA PHE A 818 -20.26 25.92 -27.86
C PHE A 818 -20.45 27.26 -28.57
N ARG A 819 -21.17 27.28 -29.69
CA ARG A 819 -21.47 28.52 -30.44
C ARG A 819 -22.39 29.47 -29.68
N MET A 820 -23.28 28.92 -28.86
CA MET A 820 -24.16 29.69 -27.99
C MET A 820 -23.35 30.48 -26.95
N HIS A 821 -22.42 29.83 -26.24
CA HIS A 821 -21.48 30.50 -25.32
C HIS A 821 -20.73 31.65 -26.00
N ILE A 822 -20.12 31.40 -27.17
CA ILE A 822 -19.42 32.45 -27.95
C ILE A 822 -20.29 33.69 -28.19
N GLY A 823 -21.61 33.52 -28.34
CA GLY A 823 -22.56 34.62 -28.49
C GLY A 823 -22.98 35.27 -27.17
N ILE A 824 -23.42 34.48 -26.20
CA ILE A 824 -24.01 34.95 -24.93
C ILE A 824 -22.94 35.60 -24.03
N ASP A 825 -21.70 35.11 -24.06
CA ASP A 825 -20.68 35.49 -23.08
C ASP A 825 -19.79 36.65 -23.58
N ASN A 826 -20.22 37.31 -24.66
CA ASN A 826 -19.44 38.37 -25.32
C ASN A 826 -19.03 39.52 -24.36
N ALA A 827 -17.81 40.02 -24.56
CA ALA A 827 -17.20 41.06 -23.72
C ALA A 827 -17.90 42.45 -23.78
N ALA A 828 -18.85 42.65 -24.70
CA ALA A 828 -19.52 43.95 -24.88
C ALA A 828 -20.76 44.10 -24.00
N HIS A 829 -21.74 43.20 -24.15
CA HIS A 829 -23.01 43.24 -23.41
C HIS A 829 -23.44 41.85 -22.90
N GLY A 830 -22.62 40.83 -23.11
CA GLY A 830 -22.87 39.46 -22.69
C GLY A 830 -22.47 39.19 -21.23
N HIS A 831 -22.47 37.92 -20.85
CA HIS A 831 -22.11 37.51 -19.48
C HIS A 831 -20.72 37.99 -19.06
N GLY A 832 -19.75 38.05 -19.97
CA GLY A 832 -18.42 38.61 -19.69
C GLY A 832 -18.48 40.07 -19.22
N ALA A 833 -19.32 40.89 -19.86
CA ALA A 833 -19.53 42.28 -19.43
C ALA A 833 -20.23 42.35 -18.06
N LEU A 834 -21.25 41.52 -17.83
CA LEU A 834 -21.95 41.45 -16.53
C LEU A 834 -21.00 41.04 -15.39
N ALA A 835 -20.12 40.07 -15.63
CA ALA A 835 -19.13 39.60 -14.66
C ALA A 835 -18.10 40.70 -14.31
N ARG A 836 -17.58 41.40 -15.33
CA ARG A 836 -16.70 42.57 -15.13
C ARG A 836 -17.41 43.65 -14.32
N ASP A 837 -18.65 43.99 -14.68
CA ASP A 837 -19.41 45.05 -14.03
C ASP A 837 -19.73 44.71 -12.57
N ALA A 838 -20.03 43.44 -12.27
CA ALA A 838 -20.20 42.94 -10.90
C ALA A 838 -18.93 43.11 -10.06
N ILE A 839 -17.75 42.81 -10.61
CA ILE A 839 -16.45 43.03 -9.93
C ILE A 839 -16.22 44.51 -9.67
N VAL A 840 -16.48 45.35 -10.66
CA VAL A 840 -16.29 46.80 -10.56
C VAL A 840 -17.19 47.38 -9.47
N LEU A 841 -18.49 47.05 -9.48
CA LEU A 841 -19.43 47.50 -8.46
C LEU A 841 -19.03 47.00 -7.07
N HIS A 842 -18.62 45.73 -6.94
CA HIS A 842 -18.13 45.19 -5.68
C HIS A 842 -16.93 45.99 -5.16
N LEU A 843 -15.94 46.28 -5.99
CA LEU A 843 -14.74 47.02 -5.57
C LEU A 843 -15.04 48.50 -5.28
N ASP A 844 -16.01 49.11 -5.96
CA ASP A 844 -16.50 50.46 -5.65
C ASP A 844 -17.18 50.51 -4.25
N GLU A 845 -17.96 49.49 -3.87
CA GLU A 845 -18.53 49.37 -2.51
C GLU A 845 -17.44 49.19 -1.43
N GLN A 846 -16.40 48.40 -1.73
CA GLN A 846 -15.26 48.22 -0.82
C GLN A 846 -14.44 49.50 -0.68
N HIS A 847 -14.33 50.29 -1.74
CA HIS A 847 -13.71 51.62 -1.69
C HIS A 847 -14.50 52.56 -0.77
N ALA A 848 -15.82 52.59 -0.90
CA ALA A 848 -16.70 53.45 -0.09
C ALA A 848 -16.67 53.09 1.42
N SER A 849 -16.47 51.82 1.75
CA SER A 849 -16.50 51.33 3.14
C SER A 849 -15.12 51.23 3.81
N GLY A 850 -14.05 50.97 3.06
CA GLY A 850 -12.73 50.63 3.61
C GLY A 850 -11.51 51.22 2.88
N GLY A 851 -11.73 52.07 1.87
CA GLY A 851 -10.66 52.74 1.12
C GLY A 851 -9.81 51.79 0.25
N ASP A 852 -8.72 52.31 -0.30
CA ASP A 852 -7.89 51.60 -1.29
C ASP A 852 -7.28 50.29 -0.77
N GLU A 853 -6.87 50.21 0.51
CA GLU A 853 -6.33 48.95 1.04
C GLU A 853 -7.38 47.83 1.07
N ALA A 854 -8.65 48.15 1.36
CA ALA A 854 -9.74 47.19 1.30
C ALA A 854 -9.98 46.71 -0.13
N VAL A 855 -9.95 47.63 -1.09
CA VAL A 855 -10.05 47.31 -2.54
C VAL A 855 -8.95 46.34 -2.95
N GLN A 856 -7.68 46.61 -2.62
CA GLN A 856 -6.58 45.73 -3.04
C GLN A 856 -6.65 44.34 -2.39
N ARG A 857 -7.09 44.23 -1.13
CA ARG A 857 -7.31 42.93 -0.47
C ARG A 857 -8.41 42.12 -1.15
N GLN A 858 -9.54 42.75 -1.47
CA GLN A 858 -10.65 42.05 -2.15
C GLN A 858 -10.30 41.73 -3.60
N TRP A 859 -9.60 42.62 -4.29
CA TRP A 859 -9.08 42.35 -5.62
C TRP A 859 -8.14 41.13 -5.65
N GLN A 860 -7.24 41.00 -4.67
CA GLN A 860 -6.38 39.81 -4.59
C GLN A 860 -7.21 38.53 -4.53
N ARG A 861 -8.32 38.54 -3.79
CA ARG A 861 -9.24 37.40 -3.71
C ARG A 861 -10.00 37.16 -5.02
N VAL A 862 -10.48 38.22 -5.69
CA VAL A 862 -11.06 38.12 -7.04
C VAL A 862 -10.06 37.47 -7.99
N TRP A 863 -8.82 37.95 -8.03
CA TRP A 863 -7.80 37.40 -8.91
C TRP A 863 -7.40 35.97 -8.54
N ASN A 864 -7.41 35.60 -7.24
CA ASN A 864 -7.22 34.22 -6.81
C ASN A 864 -8.30 33.29 -7.35
N GLY A 865 -9.57 33.70 -7.34
CA GLY A 865 -10.67 32.93 -7.92
C GLY A 865 -10.53 32.74 -9.44
N TYR A 866 -10.17 33.81 -10.15
CA TYR A 866 -9.89 33.77 -11.60
C TYR A 866 -8.81 32.73 -11.93
N ILE A 867 -7.68 32.76 -11.21
CA ILE A 867 -6.55 31.86 -11.46
C ILE A 867 -6.82 30.44 -10.97
N ALA A 868 -7.56 30.29 -9.86
CA ALA A 868 -7.92 28.97 -9.34
C ALA A 868 -8.69 28.18 -10.40
N PHE A 869 -9.72 28.77 -11.01
CA PHE A 869 -10.45 28.07 -12.06
C PHE A 869 -9.54 27.70 -13.25
N GLN A 870 -8.73 28.65 -13.72
CA GLN A 870 -7.84 28.45 -14.87
C GLN A 870 -6.81 27.32 -14.66
N THR A 871 -6.38 27.09 -13.42
CA THR A 871 -5.23 26.22 -13.11
C THR A 871 -5.59 24.94 -12.37
N THR A 872 -6.86 24.76 -12.01
CA THR A 872 -7.36 23.57 -11.32
C THR A 872 -7.52 22.39 -12.27
N GLY A 873 -7.11 21.21 -11.81
CA GLY A 873 -7.21 19.96 -12.56
C GLY A 873 -6.12 19.78 -13.63
N ASN A 874 -6.19 18.65 -14.32
CA ASN A 874 -5.22 18.18 -15.30
C ASN A 874 -5.87 17.33 -16.42
N LEU A 875 -7.19 17.51 -16.62
CA LEU A 875 -7.98 16.72 -17.57
C LEU A 875 -7.39 16.78 -18.98
N GLY A 876 -6.93 17.96 -19.41
CA GLY A 876 -6.33 18.12 -20.74
C GLY A 876 -5.14 17.20 -20.97
N GLU A 877 -4.26 17.06 -19.98
CA GLU A 877 -3.08 16.20 -20.07
C GLU A 877 -3.41 14.69 -19.95
N ASP A 878 -4.35 14.32 -19.09
CA ASP A 878 -4.79 12.93 -18.95
C ASP A 878 -5.57 12.48 -20.18
N LEU A 879 -6.41 13.35 -20.75
CA LEU A 879 -7.08 13.10 -22.03
C LEU A 879 -6.06 12.98 -23.17
N PHE A 880 -5.05 13.86 -23.22
CA PHE A 880 -3.97 13.74 -24.19
C PHE A 880 -3.29 12.37 -24.07
N THR A 881 -2.99 11.93 -22.84
CA THR A 881 -2.40 10.62 -22.57
C THR A 881 -3.30 9.48 -23.03
N LEU A 882 -4.60 9.51 -22.67
CA LEU A 882 -5.60 8.52 -23.07
C LEU A 882 -5.70 8.39 -24.61
N LEU A 883 -5.67 9.51 -25.33
CA LEU A 883 -5.82 9.52 -26.79
C LEU A 883 -4.55 9.08 -27.54
N HIS A 884 -3.36 9.34 -27.00
CA HIS A 884 -2.09 9.05 -27.70
C HIS A 884 -1.40 7.77 -27.21
N ARG A 885 -1.71 7.34 -25.98
CA ARG A 885 -1.19 6.14 -25.34
C ARG A 885 -2.35 5.47 -24.59
N PRO A 886 -3.36 4.96 -25.33
CA PRO A 886 -4.46 4.25 -24.68
C PRO A 886 -3.89 3.10 -23.85
N PRO A 887 -4.50 2.77 -22.70
CA PRO A 887 -4.05 1.65 -21.90
C PRO A 887 -4.08 0.37 -22.74
N GLU A 888 -3.06 -0.47 -22.55
CA GLU A 888 -2.98 -1.81 -23.15
C GLU A 888 -4.31 -2.55 -22.97
N VAL A 889 -4.68 -3.35 -23.97
CA VAL A 889 -5.94 -4.11 -23.97
C VAL A 889 -6.07 -5.01 -22.76
N GLU A 890 -4.97 -5.66 -22.36
CA GLU A 890 -4.92 -6.47 -21.14
C GLU A 890 -5.23 -5.63 -19.89
N GLN A 891 -4.68 -4.42 -19.78
CA GLN A 891 -4.91 -3.53 -18.64
C GLN A 891 -6.38 -3.08 -18.56
N ARG A 892 -6.98 -2.72 -19.70
CA ARG A 892 -8.42 -2.38 -19.78
C ARG A 892 -9.29 -3.54 -19.30
N LEU A 893 -8.90 -4.76 -19.66
CA LEU A 893 -9.62 -5.98 -19.29
C LEU A 893 -9.45 -6.32 -17.80
N ILE A 894 -8.25 -6.11 -17.24
CA ILE A 894 -7.97 -6.23 -15.79
C ILE A 894 -8.88 -5.30 -14.99
N GLU A 895 -9.00 -4.03 -15.37
CA GLU A 895 -9.86 -3.07 -14.66
C GLU A 895 -11.34 -3.44 -14.74
N MET A 896 -11.81 -3.92 -15.89
CA MET A 896 -13.17 -4.46 -16.03
C MET A 896 -13.39 -5.69 -15.12
N ILE A 897 -12.42 -6.61 -15.05
CA ILE A 897 -12.50 -7.79 -14.17
C ILE A 897 -12.56 -7.35 -12.70
N LYS A 898 -11.69 -6.42 -12.26
CA LYS A 898 -11.71 -5.86 -10.90
C LYS A 898 -13.06 -5.23 -10.57
N ALA A 899 -13.63 -4.46 -11.49
CA ALA A 899 -14.93 -3.83 -11.29
C ALA A 899 -16.05 -4.86 -11.05
N LYS A 900 -16.02 -6.01 -11.73
CA LYS A 900 -17.04 -7.07 -11.58
C LYS A 900 -16.71 -8.11 -10.50
N ALA A 901 -15.46 -8.18 -10.04
CA ALA A 901 -14.96 -9.16 -9.07
C ALA A 901 -15.82 -9.33 -7.80
N PRO A 902 -16.35 -8.25 -7.16
CA PRO A 902 -17.14 -8.40 -5.93
C PRO A 902 -18.37 -9.32 -6.07
N TRP A 903 -18.96 -9.37 -7.27
CA TRP A 903 -20.08 -10.24 -7.60
C TRP A 903 -19.61 -11.54 -8.27
N ALA A 904 -18.68 -11.44 -9.21
CA ALA A 904 -18.22 -12.57 -10.01
C ALA A 904 -17.53 -13.66 -9.16
N ALA A 905 -16.81 -13.28 -8.11
CA ALA A 905 -16.12 -14.20 -7.20
C ALA A 905 -17.05 -15.11 -6.38
N ARG A 906 -18.38 -15.03 -6.57
CA ARG A 906 -19.39 -15.80 -5.83
C ARG A 906 -20.28 -16.68 -6.72
N ASN A 907 -20.01 -16.76 -8.02
CA ASN A 907 -20.95 -17.36 -8.99
C ASN A 907 -20.47 -18.66 -9.66
N HIS A 908 -19.19 -19.04 -9.57
CA HIS A 908 -18.64 -20.11 -10.42
C HIS A 908 -18.60 -21.50 -9.76
N GLU A 909 -19.46 -21.76 -8.78
CA GLU A 909 -19.56 -23.04 -8.05
C GLU A 909 -18.21 -23.78 -7.83
N ARG A 910 -18.03 -24.97 -8.43
CA ARG A 910 -16.81 -25.80 -8.37
C ARG A 910 -15.96 -25.71 -9.64
N LYS A 911 -16.27 -24.79 -10.56
CA LYS A 911 -15.61 -24.69 -11.87
C LYS A 911 -14.15 -24.27 -11.68
N ARG A 912 -13.28 -24.77 -12.57
CA ARG A 912 -11.84 -24.57 -12.48
C ARG A 912 -11.22 -24.10 -13.78
N LEU A 913 -10.14 -23.34 -13.67
CA LEU A 913 -9.36 -22.82 -14.80
C LEU A 913 -7.89 -22.75 -14.40
N GLY A 914 -6.97 -23.31 -15.19
CA GLY A 914 -5.55 -23.42 -14.81
C GLY A 914 -5.33 -24.09 -13.45
N GLY A 915 -6.38 -24.77 -12.97
CA GLY A 915 -6.43 -25.46 -11.69
C GLY A 915 -6.98 -24.80 -10.46
N SER A 916 -7.12 -23.50 -10.51
CA SER A 916 -7.89 -22.70 -9.56
C SER A 916 -9.34 -23.00 -9.61
N TYR A 917 -10.03 -22.79 -8.49
CA TYR A 917 -11.42 -22.38 -8.63
C TYR A 917 -11.47 -21.01 -9.26
N LEU A 918 -12.42 -20.84 -10.17
CA LEU A 918 -12.59 -19.58 -10.89
C LEU A 918 -12.92 -18.40 -9.96
N ASN A 919 -13.53 -18.67 -8.80
CA ASN A 919 -13.79 -17.66 -7.77
C ASN A 919 -12.52 -17.07 -7.13
N ASP A 920 -11.43 -17.84 -7.06
CA ASP A 920 -10.16 -17.40 -6.45
C ASP A 920 -9.38 -16.47 -7.39
N TRP A 921 -9.49 -16.70 -8.69
CA TRP A 921 -8.83 -15.91 -9.74
C TRP A 921 -9.21 -14.42 -9.74
N PHE A 922 -10.35 -14.03 -9.17
CA PHE A 922 -10.72 -12.61 -9.10
C PHE A 922 -9.84 -11.79 -8.16
N ALA A 923 -9.08 -12.43 -7.26
CA ALA A 923 -8.02 -11.77 -6.50
C ALA A 923 -6.77 -11.49 -7.34
N ASP A 924 -6.60 -12.18 -8.48
CA ASP A 924 -5.51 -12.00 -9.45
C ASP A 924 -6.04 -11.92 -10.90
N PRO A 925 -6.61 -10.78 -11.30
CA PRO A 925 -7.11 -10.60 -12.66
C PRO A 925 -6.05 -10.86 -13.74
N LYS A 926 -4.76 -10.56 -13.47
CA LYS A 926 -3.68 -10.79 -14.43
C LYS A 926 -3.41 -12.29 -14.58
N GLY A 927 -3.28 -13.00 -13.45
CA GLY A 927 -3.16 -14.46 -13.44
C GLY A 927 -4.33 -15.16 -14.09
N LEU A 928 -5.56 -14.66 -13.89
CA LEU A 928 -6.78 -15.13 -14.56
C LEU A 928 -6.66 -15.05 -16.07
N LEU A 929 -6.25 -13.89 -16.61
CA LEU A 929 -6.09 -13.70 -18.06
C LEU A 929 -5.04 -14.63 -18.64
N THR A 930 -3.90 -14.79 -17.96
CA THR A 930 -2.86 -15.75 -18.37
C THR A 930 -3.40 -17.19 -18.39
N ALA A 931 -4.09 -17.61 -17.32
CA ALA A 931 -4.66 -18.96 -17.22
C ALA A 931 -5.76 -19.20 -18.26
N LEU A 932 -6.57 -18.18 -18.56
CA LEU A 932 -7.62 -18.23 -19.56
C LEU A 932 -7.06 -18.31 -20.98
N GLY A 933 -6.03 -17.51 -21.28
CA GLY A 933 -5.35 -17.51 -22.58
C GLY A 933 -4.64 -18.82 -22.91
N GLY A 934 -4.19 -19.56 -21.88
CA GLY A 934 -3.61 -20.90 -22.02
C GLY A 934 -4.62 -22.06 -21.97
N SER A 935 -5.93 -21.79 -21.89
CA SER A 935 -6.97 -22.81 -21.73
C SER A 935 -7.70 -23.16 -23.02
N GLU A 936 -8.50 -24.24 -23.00
CA GLU A 936 -9.36 -24.63 -24.13
C GLU A 936 -10.48 -23.62 -24.48
N TRP A 937 -10.73 -22.63 -23.62
CA TRP A 937 -11.77 -21.63 -23.81
C TRP A 937 -11.35 -20.52 -24.78
N VAL A 938 -10.04 -20.28 -24.90
CA VAL A 938 -9.48 -19.23 -25.75
C VAL A 938 -8.63 -19.90 -26.84
N THR A 939 -8.86 -19.49 -28.08
CA THR A 939 -7.93 -19.73 -29.18
C THR A 939 -7.11 -18.46 -29.38
N PRO A 940 -5.85 -18.40 -28.90
CA PRO A 940 -5.03 -17.20 -29.02
C PRO A 940 -4.93 -16.70 -30.46
N GLY A 941 -5.26 -15.43 -30.67
CA GLY A 941 -5.28 -14.80 -31.99
C GLY A 941 -6.52 -15.05 -32.85
N ASP A 942 -7.52 -15.78 -32.33
CA ASP A 942 -8.77 -16.03 -33.03
C ASP A 942 -9.97 -16.01 -32.07
N ALA A 943 -10.50 -14.81 -31.84
CA ALA A 943 -11.71 -14.62 -31.04
C ALA A 943 -12.96 -15.27 -31.67
N GLY A 944 -12.96 -15.50 -32.99
CA GLY A 944 -14.07 -16.16 -33.69
C GLY A 944 -14.18 -17.66 -33.35
N ARG A 945 -13.05 -18.32 -33.08
CA ARG A 945 -12.98 -19.75 -32.74
C ARG A 945 -12.92 -20.05 -31.24
N SER A 946 -12.85 -19.00 -30.42
CA SER A 946 -12.77 -19.13 -28.97
C SER A 946 -14.12 -19.52 -28.35
N ARG A 947 -14.17 -20.67 -27.68
CA ARG A 947 -15.37 -21.22 -27.02
C ARG A 947 -15.88 -20.35 -25.87
N LEU A 948 -15.05 -19.45 -25.34
CA LEU A 948 -15.43 -18.48 -24.32
C LEU A 948 -16.72 -17.73 -24.69
N PHE A 949 -16.90 -17.36 -25.96
CA PHE A 949 -18.09 -16.60 -26.40
C PHE A 949 -19.37 -17.43 -26.44
N GLU A 950 -19.29 -18.76 -26.41
CA GLU A 950 -20.47 -19.63 -26.20
C GLU A 950 -21.06 -19.40 -24.80
N LEU A 951 -20.22 -19.06 -23.82
CA LEU A 951 -20.67 -18.74 -22.47
C LEU A 951 -21.44 -17.42 -22.42
N PHE A 952 -21.09 -16.47 -23.30
CA PHE A 952 -21.69 -15.12 -23.33
C PHE A 952 -22.97 -15.09 -24.18
N ALA A 953 -23.21 -16.13 -24.98
CA ALA A 953 -24.37 -16.24 -25.86
C ALA A 953 -25.70 -16.30 -25.08
N TRP A 954 -26.82 -16.08 -25.78
CA TRP A 954 -28.19 -16.07 -25.21
C TRP A 954 -28.52 -17.30 -24.35
N ASN A 955 -28.06 -18.48 -24.78
CA ASN A 955 -28.26 -19.75 -24.08
C ASN A 955 -27.07 -20.12 -23.17
N GLY A 956 -26.07 -19.25 -23.08
CA GLY A 956 -24.86 -19.45 -22.31
C GLY A 956 -25.04 -19.02 -20.84
N PRO A 957 -24.29 -19.64 -19.92
CA PRO A 957 -24.38 -19.34 -18.49
C PRO A 957 -24.00 -17.90 -18.10
N MET A 958 -23.24 -17.19 -18.94
CA MET A 958 -22.80 -15.81 -18.70
C MET A 958 -23.58 -14.79 -19.55
N TYR A 959 -24.78 -15.15 -20.03
CA TYR A 959 -25.63 -14.23 -20.78
C TYR A 959 -25.91 -12.94 -19.99
N ARG A 960 -25.67 -11.79 -20.63
CA ARG A 960 -25.80 -10.42 -20.05
C ARG A 960 -24.87 -10.09 -18.88
N VAL A 961 -23.88 -10.93 -18.58
CA VAL A 961 -22.83 -10.56 -17.61
C VAL A 961 -21.94 -9.44 -18.16
N PHE A 962 -21.67 -9.49 -19.46
CA PHE A 962 -20.89 -8.49 -20.19
C PHE A 962 -21.78 -7.69 -21.14
N THR A 963 -21.50 -6.39 -21.25
CA THR A 963 -22.06 -5.54 -22.29
C THR A 963 -21.45 -5.87 -23.66
N GLU A 964 -22.00 -5.30 -24.74
CA GLU A 964 -21.43 -5.46 -26.08
C GLU A 964 -20.00 -4.90 -26.17
N ALA A 965 -19.73 -3.76 -25.54
CA ALA A 965 -18.40 -3.15 -25.49
C ALA A 965 -17.40 -4.01 -24.69
N GLU A 966 -17.82 -4.56 -23.55
CA GLU A 966 -17.00 -5.47 -22.75
C GLU A 966 -16.73 -6.79 -23.50
N THR A 967 -17.72 -7.28 -24.27
CA THR A 967 -17.55 -8.45 -25.13
C THR A 967 -16.57 -8.16 -26.28
N ALA A 968 -16.62 -6.96 -26.87
CA ALA A 968 -15.66 -6.53 -27.88
C ALA A 968 -14.24 -6.43 -27.29
N LEU A 969 -14.09 -5.96 -26.05
CA LEU A 969 -12.80 -5.93 -25.35
C LEU A 969 -12.22 -7.33 -25.14
N TRP A 970 -13.05 -8.32 -24.77
CA TRP A 970 -12.62 -9.73 -24.74
C TRP A 970 -12.12 -10.23 -26.10
N ARG A 971 -12.80 -9.85 -27.20
CA ARG A 971 -12.37 -10.21 -28.57
C ARG A 971 -11.03 -9.56 -28.91
N GLU A 972 -10.91 -8.26 -28.66
CA GLU A 972 -9.69 -7.47 -28.87
C GLU A 972 -8.49 -8.10 -28.13
N TRP A 973 -8.70 -8.49 -26.86
CA TRP A 973 -7.68 -9.18 -26.09
C TRP A 973 -7.31 -10.53 -26.70
N ILE A 974 -8.28 -11.40 -27.01
CA ILE A 974 -7.98 -12.70 -27.61
C ILE A 974 -7.25 -12.55 -28.95
N ASP A 975 -7.67 -11.62 -29.80
CA ASP A 975 -7.02 -11.37 -31.08
C ASP A 975 -5.61 -10.80 -30.88
N SER A 976 -5.37 -10.01 -29.84
CA SER A 976 -4.03 -9.54 -29.45
C SER A 976 -3.11 -10.66 -28.96
N LEU A 977 -3.66 -11.81 -28.53
CA LEU A 977 -2.87 -13.00 -28.19
C LEU A 977 -2.34 -13.75 -29.42
N ALA A 978 -2.63 -13.28 -30.64
CA ALA A 978 -1.99 -13.77 -31.84
C ALA A 978 -0.48 -13.66 -31.63
N ARG A 979 0.17 -14.81 -31.44
CA ARG A 979 1.63 -14.86 -31.39
C ARG A 979 2.11 -14.13 -32.63
N GLU A 980 2.88 -13.05 -32.47
CA GLU A 980 3.91 -12.79 -33.46
C GLU A 980 4.58 -14.15 -33.63
N ARG A 981 4.45 -14.77 -34.81
CA ARG A 981 5.31 -15.90 -35.14
C ARG A 981 6.70 -15.36 -34.82
N PRO A 982 7.44 -15.95 -33.86
CA PRO A 982 8.82 -15.58 -33.74
C PRO A 982 9.37 -15.80 -35.14
N VAL A 983 9.86 -14.73 -35.77
CA VAL A 983 10.86 -14.90 -36.82
C VAL A 983 11.82 -15.91 -36.20
N PRO A 984 12.06 -17.10 -36.80
CA PRO A 984 12.94 -18.08 -36.19
C PRO A 984 14.24 -17.37 -35.88
N ARG A 985 14.43 -17.01 -34.61
CA ARG A 985 15.72 -16.55 -34.15
C ARG A 985 16.56 -17.81 -34.32
N SER A 986 17.65 -17.72 -35.06
CA SER A 986 18.66 -18.76 -35.03
C SER A 986 19.15 -18.84 -33.59
N LEU A 987 18.56 -19.74 -32.80
CA LEU A 987 18.98 -19.95 -31.43
C LEU A 987 20.43 -20.43 -31.49
N SER A 988 21.27 -19.83 -30.65
CA SER A 988 22.62 -20.34 -30.44
C SER A 988 22.57 -21.80 -29.96
N PRO A 989 23.66 -22.56 -30.08
CA PRO A 989 23.72 -23.92 -29.57
C PRO A 989 23.36 -24.04 -28.08
N LEU A 990 23.64 -23.01 -27.27
CA LEU A 990 23.21 -22.93 -25.87
C LEU A 990 21.70 -22.77 -25.74
N GLU A 991 21.11 -21.80 -26.43
CA GLU A 991 19.67 -21.51 -26.35
C GLU A 991 18.83 -22.69 -26.84
N SER A 992 19.26 -23.35 -27.91
CA SER A 992 18.63 -24.59 -28.41
C SER A 992 18.71 -25.72 -27.38
N MET A 993 19.84 -25.86 -26.70
CA MET A 993 20.03 -26.89 -25.66
C MET A 993 19.22 -26.60 -24.39
N VAL A 994 19.06 -25.33 -24.01
CA VAL A 994 18.19 -24.90 -22.91
C VAL A 994 16.73 -25.25 -23.24
N ALA A 995 16.25 -24.89 -24.43
CA ALA A 995 14.89 -25.22 -24.87
C ALA A 995 14.64 -26.74 -24.89
N LEU A 996 15.61 -27.51 -25.39
CA LEU A 996 15.57 -28.97 -25.37
C LEU A 996 15.47 -29.52 -23.94
N THR A 997 16.27 -28.97 -23.03
CA THR A 997 16.29 -29.40 -21.64
C THR A 997 14.98 -29.05 -20.93
N ASP A 998 14.40 -27.87 -21.16
CA ASP A 998 13.13 -27.45 -20.57
C ASP A 998 11.95 -28.34 -21.00
N VAL A 999 11.88 -28.71 -22.28
CA VAL A 999 10.87 -29.66 -22.80
C VAL A 999 11.03 -31.05 -22.16
N LEU A 1000 12.26 -31.50 -21.91
CA LEU A 1000 12.54 -32.77 -21.23
C LEU A 1000 12.16 -32.73 -19.75
N ARG A 1001 12.39 -31.60 -19.07
CA ARG A 1001 12.03 -31.41 -17.65
C ARG A 1001 10.52 -31.45 -17.44
N ALA A 1002 9.75 -30.99 -18.41
CA ALA A 1002 8.28 -31.12 -18.42
C ALA A 1002 7.80 -32.58 -18.55
N ARG A 1003 8.71 -33.53 -18.88
CA ARG A 1003 8.43 -34.96 -19.08
C ARG A 1003 9.36 -35.81 -18.19
N PRO A 1004 9.16 -35.84 -16.86
CA PRO A 1004 10.08 -36.47 -15.90
C PRO A 1004 10.33 -37.97 -16.15
N ASP A 1005 9.41 -38.67 -16.83
CA ASP A 1005 9.57 -40.08 -17.22
C ASP A 1005 10.67 -40.30 -18.28
N GLY A 1006 11.02 -39.28 -19.07
CA GLY A 1006 11.94 -39.39 -20.22
C GLY A 1006 13.42 -39.60 -19.86
N LEU A 1007 13.87 -39.05 -18.73
CA LEU A 1007 15.26 -39.20 -18.22
C LEU A 1007 15.39 -40.28 -17.13
N SER A 1008 14.26 -40.81 -16.66
CA SER A 1008 14.18 -41.75 -15.53
C SER A 1008 14.47 -43.21 -15.89
N ALA A 1009 14.51 -43.55 -17.18
CA ALA A 1009 14.61 -44.93 -17.65
C ALA A 1009 16.00 -45.58 -17.45
N ASN A 1010 17.07 -44.79 -17.27
CA ASN A 1010 18.44 -45.30 -17.42
C ASN A 1010 19.14 -45.71 -16.11
N GLY A 1011 18.59 -45.44 -14.92
CA GLY A 1011 19.23 -45.82 -13.64
C GLY A 1011 20.62 -45.22 -13.36
N ASN A 1012 21.16 -44.40 -14.26
CA ASN A 1012 22.51 -43.84 -14.20
C ASN A 1012 22.62 -42.71 -13.16
N THR A 1013 23.75 -42.64 -12.46
CA THR A 1013 24.12 -41.49 -11.62
C THR A 1013 24.95 -40.49 -12.42
N MET A 1014 24.83 -39.21 -12.07
CA MET A 1014 25.66 -38.12 -12.57
C MET A 1014 26.23 -37.33 -11.39
N VAL A 1015 27.45 -36.83 -11.56
CA VAL A 1015 28.18 -35.94 -10.66
C VAL A 1015 28.04 -34.51 -11.17
N GLY A 1016 27.62 -33.57 -10.33
CA GLY A 1016 27.48 -32.17 -10.71
C GLY A 1016 27.56 -31.23 -9.52
N PRO A 1017 27.62 -29.91 -9.76
CA PRO A 1017 27.58 -28.92 -8.69
C PRO A 1017 26.27 -29.01 -7.92
N GLN A 1018 26.34 -28.92 -6.59
CA GLN A 1018 25.17 -28.93 -5.74
C GLN A 1018 24.34 -27.67 -6.00
N PRO A 1019 23.02 -27.79 -6.22
CA PRO A 1019 22.13 -26.63 -6.32
C PRO A 1019 22.31 -25.72 -5.10
N GLY A 1020 22.57 -24.43 -5.33
CA GLY A 1020 22.80 -23.43 -4.28
C GLY A 1020 24.20 -23.43 -3.65
N ASN A 1021 25.08 -24.38 -4.00
CA ASN A 1021 26.49 -24.37 -3.62
C ASN A 1021 27.38 -24.91 -4.76
N PRO A 1022 27.70 -24.07 -5.76
CA PRO A 1022 28.40 -24.49 -6.97
C PRO A 1022 29.81 -25.04 -6.72
N GLY A 1023 30.42 -24.74 -5.57
CA GLY A 1023 31.75 -25.21 -5.18
C GLY A 1023 31.78 -26.64 -4.64
N HIS A 1024 30.63 -27.28 -4.43
CA HIS A 1024 30.53 -28.63 -3.88
C HIS A 1024 29.88 -29.58 -4.90
N LEU A 1025 30.54 -30.70 -5.20
CA LEU A 1025 30.02 -31.69 -6.15
C LEU A 1025 29.22 -32.78 -5.42
N VAL A 1026 28.09 -33.17 -5.98
CA VAL A 1026 27.25 -34.28 -5.49
C VAL A 1026 27.06 -35.30 -6.59
N GLU A 1027 26.95 -36.59 -6.23
CA GLU A 1027 26.56 -37.67 -7.15
C GLU A 1027 25.10 -38.04 -6.88
N ARG A 1028 24.26 -37.94 -7.91
CA ARG A 1028 22.81 -38.19 -7.81
C ARG A 1028 22.29 -38.90 -9.06
N PRO A 1029 21.18 -39.65 -8.99
CA PRO A 1029 20.54 -40.25 -10.16
C PRO A 1029 20.20 -39.20 -11.23
N ALA A 1030 20.25 -39.55 -12.51
CA ALA A 1030 19.90 -38.65 -13.61
C ALA A 1030 18.48 -38.06 -13.49
N ALA A 1031 17.54 -38.85 -12.96
CA ALA A 1031 16.19 -38.40 -12.62
C ALA A 1031 16.13 -37.32 -11.52
N TRP A 1032 17.13 -37.26 -10.63
CA TRP A 1032 17.22 -36.19 -9.65
C TRP A 1032 17.75 -34.90 -10.27
N TRP A 1033 18.70 -35.02 -11.21
CA TRP A 1033 19.24 -33.89 -11.96
C TRP A 1033 18.22 -33.28 -12.90
N SER A 1034 17.34 -34.08 -13.52
CA SER A 1034 16.24 -33.59 -14.36
C SER A 1034 15.26 -32.67 -13.62
N LEU A 1035 15.19 -32.77 -12.29
CA LEU A 1035 14.35 -31.90 -11.47
C LEU A 1035 15.06 -30.58 -11.09
N GLN A 1036 16.36 -30.45 -11.33
CA GLN A 1036 17.13 -29.23 -11.01
C GLN A 1036 16.97 -28.14 -12.08
N PRO A 1037 17.21 -26.86 -11.75
CA PRO A 1037 17.24 -25.78 -12.74
C PRO A 1037 18.12 -26.12 -13.95
N THR A 1038 17.76 -25.63 -15.13
CA THR A 1038 18.35 -26.04 -16.42
C THR A 1038 19.85 -25.76 -16.46
N GLU A 1039 20.30 -24.68 -15.84
CA GLU A 1039 21.71 -24.35 -15.65
C GLU A 1039 22.47 -25.37 -14.79
N VAL A 1040 21.84 -25.89 -13.72
CA VAL A 1040 22.44 -26.89 -12.82
C VAL A 1040 22.49 -28.27 -13.48
N LEU A 1041 21.41 -28.64 -14.19
CA LEU A 1041 21.35 -29.86 -14.97
C LEU A 1041 22.39 -29.84 -16.10
N LEU A 1042 22.45 -28.76 -16.89
CA LEU A 1042 23.45 -28.62 -17.95
C LEU A 1042 24.88 -28.61 -17.39
N ALA A 1043 25.11 -28.02 -16.21
CA ALA A 1043 26.40 -28.07 -15.53
C ALA A 1043 26.79 -29.50 -15.10
N ALA A 1044 25.84 -30.28 -14.57
CA ALA A 1044 26.05 -31.69 -14.27
C ALA A 1044 26.30 -32.51 -15.54
N VAL A 1045 25.48 -32.32 -16.58
CA VAL A 1045 25.60 -33.01 -17.88
C VAL A 1045 26.94 -32.68 -18.57
N ALA A 1046 27.41 -31.44 -18.47
CA ALA A 1046 28.70 -31.01 -19.02
C ALA A 1046 29.91 -31.44 -18.18
N HIS A 1047 29.69 -31.85 -16.92
CA HIS A 1047 30.74 -32.11 -15.93
C HIS A 1047 31.71 -33.21 -16.38
N PRO A 1048 33.04 -33.02 -16.24
CA PRO A 1048 34.03 -33.98 -16.71
C PRO A 1048 33.91 -35.38 -16.10
N ALA A 1049 33.44 -35.49 -14.86
CA ALA A 1049 33.33 -36.77 -14.15
C ALA A 1049 32.25 -37.71 -14.71
N ASN A 1050 31.30 -37.21 -15.50
CA ASN A 1050 30.24 -38.02 -16.12
C ASN A 1050 30.65 -38.61 -17.47
N ARG A 1051 31.90 -38.41 -17.87
CA ARG A 1051 32.48 -38.96 -19.10
C ARG A 1051 33.08 -40.32 -18.73
N GLY A 1052 32.40 -41.41 -19.07
CA GLY A 1052 32.83 -42.76 -18.68
C GLY A 1052 34.29 -43.09 -19.05
N GLY A 1053 35.06 -43.60 -18.07
CA GLY A 1053 36.37 -44.24 -18.26
C GLY A 1053 37.60 -43.33 -18.07
N SER A 1054 38.59 -43.83 -17.33
CA SER A 1054 39.78 -43.10 -16.85
C SER A 1054 40.60 -42.38 -17.93
N GLU A 1055 41.21 -41.27 -17.53
CA GLU A 1055 42.17 -40.48 -18.31
C GLU A 1055 43.31 -41.33 -18.92
N ALA A 1056 43.38 -41.37 -20.26
CA ALA A 1056 44.62 -41.58 -20.99
C ALA A 1056 44.50 -41.05 -22.43
N ALA A 1057 45.31 -40.03 -22.73
CA ALA A 1057 45.78 -39.57 -24.04
C ALA A 1057 45.00 -39.98 -25.31
N GLY A 1058 44.20 -39.06 -25.84
CA GLY A 1058 43.66 -39.10 -27.21
C GLY A 1058 43.18 -37.72 -27.65
N GLY A 1059 43.52 -37.30 -28.87
CA GLY A 1059 43.27 -35.96 -29.40
C GLY A 1059 41.80 -35.52 -29.43
N GLY A 1060 41.57 -34.21 -29.69
CA GLY A 1060 40.27 -33.54 -29.55
C GLY A 1060 39.08 -34.21 -30.25
N THR A 1061 39.29 -34.88 -31.39
CA THR A 1061 38.23 -35.56 -32.14
C THR A 1061 37.67 -36.82 -31.44
N ALA A 1062 38.51 -37.57 -30.71
CA ALA A 1062 38.07 -38.75 -29.97
C ALA A 1062 37.33 -38.39 -28.66
N ARG A 1063 37.63 -37.21 -28.08
CA ARG A 1063 36.96 -36.65 -26.90
C ARG A 1063 35.54 -36.17 -27.21
N THR A 1064 35.33 -35.55 -28.37
CA THR A 1064 34.00 -35.09 -28.82
C THR A 1064 33.08 -36.27 -29.11
N ALA A 1065 33.57 -37.31 -29.81
CA ALA A 1065 32.77 -38.48 -30.17
C ALA A 1065 32.18 -39.24 -28.96
N ARG A 1066 32.97 -39.49 -27.91
CA ARG A 1066 32.49 -40.17 -26.68
C ARG A 1066 31.53 -39.30 -25.85
N ARG A 1067 31.68 -37.97 -25.90
CA ARG A 1067 30.79 -37.02 -25.22
C ARG A 1067 29.41 -37.01 -25.88
N THR A 1068 29.39 -37.00 -27.20
CA THR A 1068 28.17 -37.12 -28.00
C THR A 1068 27.45 -38.44 -27.76
N GLU A 1069 28.18 -39.55 -27.57
CA GLU A 1069 27.60 -40.87 -27.32
C GLU A 1069 26.87 -40.96 -25.96
N PHE A 1070 27.48 -40.49 -24.86
CA PHE A 1070 26.81 -40.39 -23.55
C PHE A 1070 25.57 -39.51 -23.57
N LEU A 1071 25.62 -38.37 -24.26
CA LEU A 1071 24.48 -37.47 -24.37
C LEU A 1071 23.38 -38.08 -25.23
N ARG A 1072 23.71 -38.72 -26.34
CA ARG A 1072 22.74 -39.46 -27.15
C ARG A 1072 22.12 -40.63 -26.39
N GLU A 1073 22.83 -41.30 -25.49
CA GLU A 1073 22.26 -42.30 -24.58
C GLU A 1073 21.37 -41.69 -23.49
N LEU A 1074 21.75 -40.53 -22.94
CA LEU A 1074 20.97 -39.79 -21.95
C LEU A 1074 19.63 -39.29 -22.54
N PHE A 1075 19.63 -38.90 -23.82
CA PHE A 1075 18.46 -38.36 -24.53
C PHE A 1075 17.76 -39.35 -25.47
N GLY A 1076 18.33 -40.54 -25.66
CA GLY A 1076 17.90 -41.55 -26.65
C GLY A 1076 16.59 -42.30 -26.37
N PRO A 1077 16.18 -42.56 -25.12
CA PRO A 1077 14.93 -43.26 -24.81
C PRO A 1077 13.64 -42.45 -25.08
N VAL A 1078 13.76 -41.16 -25.39
CA VAL A 1078 12.63 -40.24 -25.50
C VAL A 1078 12.08 -40.19 -26.93
N ASP A 1079 10.75 -40.07 -27.09
CA ASP A 1079 10.10 -39.85 -28.39
C ASP A 1079 10.62 -38.58 -29.08
N GLN A 1080 11.58 -38.78 -30.00
CA GLN A 1080 12.30 -37.72 -30.70
C GLN A 1080 11.37 -36.89 -31.59
N ALA A 1081 10.34 -37.50 -32.18
CA ALA A 1081 9.40 -36.82 -33.07
C ALA A 1081 8.43 -35.95 -32.27
N GLY A 1082 7.94 -36.46 -31.14
CA GLY A 1082 7.12 -35.69 -30.20
C GLY A 1082 7.88 -34.59 -29.47
N LEU A 1083 9.20 -34.70 -29.35
CA LEU A 1083 10.04 -33.63 -28.81
C LEU A 1083 10.31 -32.54 -29.84
N ALA A 1084 10.68 -32.92 -31.07
CA ALA A 1084 10.95 -31.97 -32.15
C ALA A 1084 9.75 -31.05 -32.45
N ALA A 1085 8.52 -31.57 -32.33
CA ALA A 1085 7.29 -30.79 -32.53
C ALA A 1085 7.05 -29.69 -31.47
N GLU A 1086 7.68 -29.78 -30.29
CA GLU A 1086 7.52 -28.84 -29.18
C GLU A 1086 8.70 -27.85 -29.06
N LEU A 1087 9.78 -28.08 -29.81
CA LEU A 1087 10.94 -27.20 -29.77
C LEU A 1087 10.69 -25.94 -30.60
N PRO A 1088 11.18 -24.77 -30.14
CA PRO A 1088 11.08 -23.52 -30.88
C PRO A 1088 12.09 -23.43 -32.05
N VAL A 1089 12.66 -24.56 -32.50
CA VAL A 1089 13.68 -24.66 -33.55
C VAL A 1089 13.39 -25.86 -34.45
N ASP A 1090 13.75 -25.76 -35.73
CA ASP A 1090 13.56 -26.83 -36.73
C ASP A 1090 14.63 -27.95 -36.65
N SER A 1091 15.54 -27.87 -35.67
CA SER A 1091 16.56 -28.88 -35.42
C SER A 1091 16.01 -30.02 -34.58
N SER A 1092 16.33 -31.26 -34.96
CA SER A 1092 16.06 -32.43 -34.14
C SER A 1092 16.82 -32.36 -32.81
N PRO A 1093 16.32 -33.01 -31.73
CA PRO A 1093 17.04 -33.07 -30.45
C PRO A 1093 18.50 -33.56 -30.59
N ALA A 1094 18.75 -34.50 -31.51
CA ALA A 1094 20.09 -34.98 -31.80
C ALA A 1094 20.99 -33.90 -32.40
N GLU A 1095 20.49 -33.11 -33.36
CA GLU A 1095 21.23 -31.99 -33.97
C GLU A 1095 21.51 -30.88 -32.97
N ILE A 1096 20.59 -30.62 -32.04
CA ILE A 1096 20.77 -29.64 -30.95
C ILE A 1096 21.90 -30.09 -30.01
N VAL A 1097 21.88 -31.35 -29.59
CA VAL A 1097 22.91 -31.93 -28.72
C VAL A 1097 24.27 -31.90 -29.41
N ASP A 1098 24.34 -32.27 -30.69
CA ASP A 1098 25.57 -32.27 -31.47
C ASP A 1098 26.14 -30.84 -31.61
N ALA A 1099 25.29 -29.86 -31.97
CA ALA A 1099 25.69 -28.46 -32.08
C ALA A 1099 26.16 -27.87 -30.75
N TRP A 1100 25.50 -28.22 -29.63
CA TRP A 1100 25.88 -27.77 -28.29
C TRP A 1100 27.23 -28.36 -27.86
N VAL A 1101 27.48 -29.62 -28.20
CA VAL A 1101 28.76 -30.30 -27.95
C VAL A 1101 29.89 -29.70 -28.79
N GLU A 1102 29.66 -29.45 -30.07
CA GLU A 1102 30.62 -28.78 -30.96
C GLU A 1102 30.97 -27.38 -30.49
N ALA A 1103 29.99 -26.66 -29.92
CA ALA A 1103 30.17 -25.34 -29.31
C ALA A 1103 30.91 -25.38 -27.94
N GLY A 1104 31.31 -26.56 -27.44
CA GLY A 1104 32.06 -26.72 -26.20
C GLY A 1104 31.21 -26.97 -24.95
N CYS A 1105 29.90 -27.19 -25.10
CA CYS A 1105 28.90 -27.25 -24.03
C CYS A 1105 28.87 -25.96 -23.18
N PRO A 1106 28.57 -24.80 -23.78
CA PRO A 1106 28.34 -23.56 -23.04
C PRO A 1106 27.22 -23.75 -21.99
N LEU A 1107 27.26 -22.99 -20.90
CA LEU A 1107 26.24 -23.00 -19.83
C LEU A 1107 25.46 -21.67 -19.82
N PRO A 1108 24.19 -21.66 -19.38
CA PRO A 1108 23.41 -20.43 -19.25
C PRO A 1108 24.03 -19.52 -18.19
N ASP A 1109 24.08 -18.21 -18.44
CA ASP A 1109 24.16 -17.23 -17.36
C ASP A 1109 22.90 -17.40 -16.51
N ALA A 1110 23.04 -17.51 -15.18
CA ALA A 1110 21.92 -17.76 -14.28
C ALA A 1110 20.96 -16.56 -14.23
N GLN A 1111 20.13 -16.40 -15.26
CA GLN A 1111 18.99 -15.50 -15.25
C GLN A 1111 17.75 -16.27 -14.78
N PRO A 1112 17.05 -15.75 -13.76
CA PRO A 1112 15.83 -16.36 -13.23
C PRO A 1112 14.72 -16.41 -14.30
N PRO A 1113 13.91 -17.50 -14.38
CA PRO A 1113 12.71 -17.53 -15.23
C PRO A 1113 11.77 -16.36 -14.93
N GLU A 1114 11.03 -15.93 -15.96
CA GLU A 1114 10.09 -14.81 -15.89
C GLU A 1114 9.20 -14.87 -14.65
N VAL A 1115 9.20 -13.75 -13.94
CA VAL A 1115 8.62 -13.57 -12.61
C VAL A 1115 7.10 -13.60 -12.70
N ARG A 1116 6.48 -14.71 -12.26
CA ARG A 1116 5.06 -14.74 -11.95
C ARG A 1116 4.87 -14.43 -10.46
N VAL A 1117 4.45 -13.21 -10.15
CA VAL A 1117 3.91 -12.89 -8.81
C VAL A 1117 2.71 -13.80 -8.61
N SER A 1118 2.82 -14.72 -7.66
CA SER A 1118 1.82 -15.77 -7.49
C SER A 1118 0.80 -15.33 -6.46
N LEU A 1119 -0.24 -14.69 -6.95
CA LEU A 1119 -1.50 -14.63 -6.23
C LEU A 1119 -2.24 -15.93 -6.52
N SER A 1120 -2.21 -16.86 -5.57
CA SER A 1120 -3.07 -18.04 -5.60
C SER A 1120 -3.05 -18.78 -6.95
N THR A 1121 -1.90 -19.27 -7.42
CA THR A 1121 -1.90 -20.40 -8.36
C THR A 1121 -2.47 -21.63 -7.66
N PRO A 1122 -3.45 -22.30 -8.23
CA PRO A 1122 -3.96 -23.54 -7.69
C PRO A 1122 -3.87 -24.61 -8.76
N GLN A 1123 -3.29 -25.76 -8.41
CA GLN A 1123 -3.53 -27.11 -8.97
C GLN A 1123 -2.35 -28.00 -8.54
N PRO A 1124 -2.46 -29.34 -8.55
CA PRO A 1124 -3.58 -30.27 -8.52
C PRO A 1124 -3.63 -31.03 -7.17
N VAL A 1125 -4.82 -31.32 -6.64
CA VAL A 1125 -4.97 -32.05 -5.37
C VAL A 1125 -4.89 -33.56 -5.61
N SER A 1126 -3.93 -34.21 -4.95
CA SER A 1126 -3.73 -35.66 -4.95
C SER A 1126 -4.65 -36.45 -3.99
N GLU A 1127 -5.48 -35.79 -3.16
CA GLU A 1127 -6.43 -36.47 -2.26
C GLU A 1127 -7.84 -35.84 -2.23
N PRO A 1128 -8.87 -36.50 -2.80
CA PRO A 1128 -10.25 -36.00 -2.87
C PRO A 1128 -10.95 -35.76 -1.52
N ASP A 1129 -10.49 -36.40 -0.44
CA ASP A 1129 -11.21 -36.53 0.85
C ASP A 1129 -10.64 -35.67 2.01
N SER A 1130 -9.80 -34.68 1.74
CA SER A 1130 -9.26 -33.81 2.81
C SER A 1130 -10.36 -32.96 3.48
N PRO A 1131 -10.57 -33.07 4.81
CA PRO A 1131 -11.59 -32.32 5.55
C PRO A 1131 -11.26 -30.82 5.73
N LEU A 1132 -10.05 -30.39 5.35
CA LEU A 1132 -9.60 -28.99 5.37
C LEU A 1132 -9.70 -28.32 3.99
N ARG A 1133 -10.33 -28.99 3.02
CA ARG A 1133 -10.51 -28.44 1.68
C ARG A 1133 -11.56 -27.32 1.71
N LEU A 1134 -11.09 -26.09 1.65
CA LEU A 1134 -11.89 -24.92 1.30
C LEU A 1134 -12.55 -25.16 -0.07
N ARG A 1135 -13.87 -24.99 -0.11
CA ARG A 1135 -14.64 -24.98 -1.35
C ARG A 1135 -15.57 -23.78 -1.26
N VAL A 1136 -15.22 -22.68 -1.93
CA VAL A 1136 -16.19 -21.62 -2.17
C VAL A 1136 -17.17 -22.14 -3.22
N HIS A 1137 -18.25 -22.77 -2.76
CA HIS A 1137 -19.39 -23.06 -3.61
C HIS A 1137 -20.10 -21.73 -3.88
N GLY A 1138 -20.01 -21.23 -5.10
CA GLY A 1138 -20.91 -20.17 -5.54
C GLY A 1138 -22.37 -20.57 -5.30
N MET A 1139 -23.22 -19.60 -4.91
CA MET A 1139 -24.63 -19.88 -4.59
C MET A 1139 -25.54 -19.91 -5.82
N GLY A 1140 -25.02 -19.60 -7.00
CA GLY A 1140 -25.78 -19.55 -8.24
C GLY A 1140 -25.51 -20.76 -9.13
N GLY A 1141 -26.55 -21.56 -9.40
CA GLY A 1141 -26.55 -22.62 -10.42
C GLY A 1141 -26.63 -22.09 -11.86
N VAL A 1142 -26.16 -20.87 -12.10
CA VAL A 1142 -26.25 -20.18 -13.41
C VAL A 1142 -24.98 -20.43 -14.25
N HIS A 1143 -23.99 -21.20 -13.78
CA HIS A 1143 -22.74 -21.49 -14.51
C HIS A 1143 -22.40 -22.98 -14.67
#